data_AF-A0A0S8AZ99-F1
#
_entry.id   AF-A0A0S8AZ99-F1
#
_cell.length_a   1.000
_cell.length_b   1.000
_cell.length_c   1.000
_cell.angle_alpha   90.00
_cell.angle_beta   90.00
_cell.angle_gamma   90.00
#
_symmetry.space_group_name_H-M   'P 1'
#
loop_
_entity.id
_entity.type
_entity.pdbx_description
1 polymer ?
#
loop_
_entity_poly.entity_id
_entity_poly.type
_entity_poly.pdbx_seq_one_letter_code
_entity_poly.pdbx_strand_id
1 'polypeptide(L)'
;MHRLFADAAPPPPAHADTLATVIRRVRRRWRVRLALQGLAITAVIALAVFLVSAYVLEQLRFTPTAVLLFRVVSWSAVLAAAFWFLMRPVLRRVTVEQVALYLEEHEPLLEGRVSTAVEFGGTEAALEAAQLSPQLVQRLVEQAVESCGTVDGGRRVEQRGLTRVSGALTGVTLAAAAIILLQPGFVYHGAPFLLTPWSGAPANPFAIDVEPGDVDLPRGADLRVRATLRNFGADAVTLLVRQGNDGEWERWPMTAEEGSGAHEFLLFAVEQDLEYLVEAGGVRSSIHRVSVRDLPYVDRIDLEYHYPAYTGLEPRREADAGDIAAVAGSRVLLSIVPTIPVPGGALVVSEQDTLSLASVSDSLLLGELTIETPGTYRVVLESELGREVAASPDYFIDVLDDMPPSVTFTTPGRDLQVTMIDEVFVEVRAEDDFALASVDLIYAVNGGAEQTLALYDGVGRRSDVTASHTFYLEELPLEPGDFVSYYGRVSDGNRIAGPQRAATDMYFLEIRRFDQRFQQAESQGEPGEGGGASVGELSARQRQIVSATFKLVRDSLTLADDEVRERLATLALAQGRLRGEVETLVAQIESRGVMALDSTFRIIAEALPQAAEAMLQAEEQLGERQPQDAMSPEQVALQYLQRAESAFRDRQISQQQGGQPGGSSAGADDLADLFELELDKLRNQYERVDRGARRAADEQVDELMQRLEELARRQQQENERMRARAQQERGGGGGGEAQRQLAEEAEEAARRLERLSREQSRPELGETARELREAAETMRRAAASESGESAAQGQAALDRLRDARRMLDENRAAGLAREIQDALARAQRLRRQQEAVMDDVERLRGDPAADGEQMRQLTERKDEMAAEVSDLERQLTQLSRDARDDQPDASARLRDAARDVRDNRIADKILYSRGVVQGRSPEYARNFEEQIAADLEALEEDVREALGAIGESRDRRLARSLEETRELVNALESLDDRIRSASGAPPPDEQAQMPGEPGQTGEQPQRGGNPGGATRGQLSPDESRQFERELSRRRGELSELSRQLAEEGIDVEQLERILADIRGLEGPGRLADPRGLERLRQEVIADLREFEFALRRELAGGEVERYFSTGAEEVPPEYRELVEEYYRALSRSRR
;
A
#
# COMPACT_ATOMS: atom_id res chain seq x y z
N MET A 1 -71.61 92.29 40.79
CA MET A 1 -72.98 92.43 41.33
C MET A 1 -73.93 91.61 40.48
N HIS A 2 -74.57 90.63 41.12
CA HIS A 2 -75.89 90.07 40.81
C HIS A 2 -76.27 89.54 39.41
N ARG A 3 -76.68 88.25 39.46
CA ARG A 3 -77.83 87.60 38.76
C ARG A 3 -77.58 87.13 37.33
N LEU A 4 -78.17 86.04 36.84
CA LEU A 4 -78.90 84.84 37.32
C LEU A 4 -79.37 84.13 36.01
N PHE A 5 -79.67 82.82 36.10
CA PHE A 5 -80.32 81.94 35.11
C PHE A 5 -79.46 81.56 33.88
N ALA A 6 -78.92 80.34 33.76
CA ALA A 6 -79.56 79.02 33.74
C ALA A 6 -80.57 78.88 32.59
N ASP A 7 -80.04 78.57 31.40
CA ASP A 7 -80.73 77.74 30.41
C ASP A 7 -79.77 76.59 30.08
N ALA A 8 -80.11 75.40 30.55
CA ALA A 8 -79.37 74.18 30.30
C ALA A 8 -79.71 73.70 28.88
N ALA A 9 -78.80 73.94 27.93
CA ALA A 9 -78.81 73.21 26.68
C ALA A 9 -78.65 71.71 27.00
N PRO A 10 -79.46 70.81 26.41
CA PRO A 10 -79.35 69.37 26.68
C PRO A 10 -77.96 68.86 26.27
N PRO A 11 -77.41 67.83 26.95
CA PRO A 11 -76.17 67.21 26.53
C PRO A 11 -76.32 66.69 25.09
N PRO A 12 -75.27 66.74 24.25
CA PRO A 12 -75.31 66.05 22.96
C PRO A 12 -75.65 64.57 23.21
N PRO A 13 -76.50 63.94 22.38
CA PRO A 13 -76.92 62.58 22.65
C PRO A 13 -75.69 61.67 22.62
N ALA A 14 -75.48 60.87 23.68
CA ALA A 14 -74.37 59.91 23.81
C ALA A 14 -74.18 59.01 22.56
N HIS A 15 -75.24 58.88 21.76
CA HIS A 15 -75.31 58.18 20.48
C HIS A 15 -74.51 58.85 19.33
N ALA A 16 -74.47 60.18 19.24
CA ALA A 16 -73.70 60.87 18.18
C ALA A 16 -72.18 60.69 18.37
N ASP A 17 -71.70 60.77 19.62
CA ASP A 17 -70.30 60.52 19.96
C ASP A 17 -69.89 59.07 19.75
N THR A 18 -70.81 58.12 19.98
CA THR A 18 -70.56 56.70 19.68
C THR A 18 -70.46 56.44 18.19
N LEU A 19 -71.34 57.02 17.37
CA LEU A 19 -71.28 56.93 15.90
C LEU A 19 -69.97 57.55 15.35
N ALA A 20 -69.59 58.73 15.83
CA ALA A 20 -68.32 59.37 15.48
C ALA A 20 -67.10 58.53 15.90
N THR A 21 -67.21 57.76 16.98
CA THR A 21 -66.15 56.84 17.44
C THR A 21 -66.06 55.60 16.56
N VAL A 22 -67.18 55.04 16.11
CA VAL A 22 -67.22 53.93 15.15
C VAL A 22 -66.59 54.36 13.81
N ILE A 23 -66.99 55.51 13.27
CA ILE A 23 -66.44 56.05 12.01
C ILE A 23 -64.94 56.33 12.12
N ARG A 24 -64.47 56.90 13.24
CA ARG A 24 -63.02 57.10 13.48
C ARG A 24 -62.25 55.78 13.52
N ARG A 25 -62.82 54.72 14.10
CA ARG A 25 -62.20 53.38 14.14
C ARG A 25 -62.13 52.74 12.75
N VAL A 26 -63.20 52.82 11.96
CA VAL A 26 -63.24 52.31 10.57
C VAL A 26 -62.26 53.10 9.69
N ARG A 27 -62.25 54.44 9.79
CA ARG A 27 -61.28 55.31 9.09
C ARG A 27 -59.84 54.93 9.42
N ARG A 28 -59.54 54.70 10.72
CA ARG A 28 -58.19 54.31 11.16
C ARG A 28 -57.78 52.97 10.54
N ARG A 29 -58.65 51.96 10.54
CA ARG A 29 -58.35 50.64 9.96
C ARG A 29 -58.16 50.70 8.45
N TRP A 30 -59.01 51.46 7.76
CA TRP A 30 -58.87 51.68 6.32
C TRP A 30 -57.53 52.34 5.98
N ARG A 31 -57.14 53.40 6.71
CA ARG A 31 -55.83 54.04 6.55
C ARG A 31 -54.66 53.11 6.91
N VAL A 32 -54.80 52.32 7.97
CA VAL A 32 -53.77 51.33 8.36
C VAL A 32 -53.62 50.27 7.27
N ARG A 33 -54.71 49.78 6.66
CA ARG A 33 -54.60 48.87 5.51
C ARG A 33 -53.85 49.53 4.35
N LEU A 34 -54.24 50.73 3.95
CA LEU A 34 -53.59 51.44 2.84
C LEU A 34 -52.11 51.70 3.13
N ALA A 35 -51.77 52.06 4.37
CA ALA A 35 -50.38 52.22 4.80
C ALA A 35 -49.62 50.89 4.77
N LEU A 36 -50.18 49.80 5.30
CA LEU A 36 -49.55 48.48 5.27
C LEU A 36 -49.40 47.94 3.84
N GLN A 37 -50.37 48.21 2.96
CA GLN A 37 -50.31 47.79 1.56
C GLN A 37 -49.23 48.58 0.82
N GLY A 38 -49.18 49.90 1.04
CA GLY A 38 -48.11 50.75 0.53
C GLY A 38 -46.73 50.33 1.03
N LEU A 39 -46.62 49.98 2.32
CA LEU A 39 -45.41 49.48 2.94
C LEU A 39 -44.97 48.15 2.30
N ALA A 40 -45.89 47.20 2.13
CA ALA A 40 -45.61 45.91 1.51
C ALA A 40 -45.11 46.06 0.07
N ILE A 41 -45.78 46.88 -0.75
CA ILE A 41 -45.37 47.14 -2.14
C ILE A 41 -44.00 47.83 -2.18
N THR A 42 -43.78 48.83 -1.31
CA THR A 42 -42.49 49.53 -1.22
C THR A 42 -41.37 48.57 -0.79
N ALA A 43 -41.64 47.68 0.16
CA ALA A 43 -40.68 46.67 0.61
C ALA A 43 -40.33 45.65 -0.48
N VAL A 44 -41.32 45.19 -1.26
CA VAL A 44 -41.07 44.31 -2.42
C VAL A 44 -40.22 45.01 -3.47
N ILE A 45 -40.55 46.25 -3.83
CA ILE A 45 -39.79 47.02 -4.82
C ILE A 45 -38.38 47.30 -4.31
N ALA A 46 -38.22 47.69 -3.05
CA ALA A 46 -36.92 47.93 -2.45
C ALA A 46 -36.05 46.67 -2.45
N LEU A 47 -36.63 45.52 -2.08
CA LEU A 47 -35.93 44.24 -2.11
C LEU A 47 -35.51 43.87 -3.54
N ALA A 48 -36.42 43.98 -4.52
CA ALA A 48 -36.11 43.65 -5.91
C ALA A 48 -35.03 44.56 -6.51
N VAL A 49 -35.14 45.88 -6.33
CA VAL A 49 -34.16 46.87 -6.82
C VAL A 49 -32.80 46.63 -6.17
N PHE A 50 -32.77 46.32 -4.88
CA PHE A 50 -31.54 46.00 -4.17
C PHE A 50 -30.88 44.72 -4.72
N LEU A 51 -31.64 43.63 -4.90
CA LEU A 51 -31.10 42.36 -5.42
C LEU A 51 -30.58 42.51 -6.85
N VAL A 52 -31.32 43.19 -7.71
CA VAL A 52 -30.89 43.44 -9.10
C VAL A 52 -29.64 44.32 -9.12
N SER A 53 -29.60 45.38 -8.31
CA SER A 53 -28.43 46.26 -8.25
C SER A 53 -27.20 45.56 -7.68
N ALA A 54 -27.37 44.69 -6.67
CA ALA A 54 -26.29 43.89 -6.10
C ALA A 54 -25.73 42.88 -7.10
N TYR A 55 -26.61 42.18 -7.83
CA TYR A 55 -26.22 41.25 -8.89
C TYR A 55 -25.48 41.95 -10.04
N VAL A 56 -25.99 43.10 -10.51
CA VAL A 56 -25.32 43.84 -11.59
C VAL A 56 -23.98 44.43 -11.11
N LEU A 57 -23.88 44.85 -9.85
CA LEU A 57 -22.62 45.34 -9.28
C LEU A 57 -21.54 44.27 -9.21
N GLU A 58 -21.92 43.03 -8.89
CA GLU A 58 -21.02 41.88 -8.92
C GLU A 58 -20.46 41.64 -10.33
N GLN A 59 -21.32 41.68 -11.35
CA GLN A 59 -20.90 41.56 -12.75
C GLN A 59 -20.00 42.71 -13.21
N LEU A 60 -20.18 43.90 -12.63
CA LEU A 60 -19.34 45.08 -12.87
C LEU A 60 -18.15 45.18 -11.90
N ARG A 61 -17.85 44.11 -11.15
CA ARG A 61 -16.73 43.99 -10.19
C ARG A 61 -16.59 45.17 -9.24
N PHE A 62 -17.73 45.74 -8.83
CA PHE A 62 -17.80 46.86 -7.89
C PHE A 62 -16.95 48.08 -8.26
N THR A 63 -16.84 48.41 -9.55
CA THR A 63 -16.15 49.64 -9.97
C THR A 63 -16.74 50.88 -9.24
N PRO A 64 -15.90 51.86 -8.83
CA PRO A 64 -16.36 52.99 -8.02
C PRO A 64 -17.52 53.78 -8.65
N THR A 65 -17.49 53.93 -9.98
CA THR A 65 -18.53 54.61 -10.77
C THR A 65 -19.84 53.82 -10.82
N ALA A 66 -19.77 52.49 -10.98
CA ALA A 66 -20.95 51.62 -10.95
C ALA A 66 -21.60 51.64 -9.57
N VAL A 67 -20.81 51.55 -8.50
CA VAL A 67 -21.30 51.65 -7.11
C VAL A 67 -22.08 52.94 -6.91
N LEU A 68 -21.52 54.09 -7.32
CA LEU A 68 -22.19 55.38 -7.19
C LEU A 68 -23.50 55.44 -7.98
N LEU A 69 -23.47 55.00 -9.25
CA LEU A 69 -24.63 54.99 -10.13
C LEU A 69 -25.77 54.14 -9.54
N PHE A 70 -25.49 52.88 -9.21
CA PHE A 70 -26.50 51.94 -8.71
C PHE A 70 -27.00 52.30 -7.32
N ARG A 71 -26.20 52.98 -6.49
CA ARG A 71 -26.65 53.58 -5.23
C ARG A 71 -27.68 54.68 -5.47
N VAL A 72 -27.39 55.63 -6.36
CA VAL A 72 -28.33 56.73 -6.71
C VAL A 72 -29.62 56.17 -7.31
N VAL A 73 -29.51 55.21 -8.23
CA VAL A 73 -30.66 54.54 -8.85
C VAL A 73 -31.50 53.79 -7.80
N SER A 74 -30.86 53.03 -6.91
CA SER A 74 -31.57 52.25 -5.89
C SER A 74 -32.33 53.15 -4.92
N TRP A 75 -31.67 54.17 -4.36
CA TRP A 75 -32.30 55.06 -3.40
C TRP A 75 -33.39 55.93 -4.03
N SER A 76 -33.19 56.42 -5.25
CA SER A 76 -34.23 57.17 -5.97
C SER A 76 -35.45 56.31 -6.28
N ALA A 77 -35.27 55.05 -6.68
CA ALA A 77 -36.36 54.11 -6.92
C ALA A 77 -37.15 53.80 -5.63
N VAL A 78 -36.46 53.56 -4.51
CA VAL A 78 -37.10 53.32 -3.20
C VAL A 78 -37.87 54.55 -2.72
N LEU A 79 -37.28 55.76 -2.85
CA LEU A 79 -37.95 57.01 -2.49
C LEU A 79 -39.17 57.29 -3.37
N ALA A 80 -39.08 57.03 -4.67
CA ALA A 80 -40.20 57.14 -5.59
C ALA A 80 -41.32 56.15 -5.21
N ALA A 81 -40.98 54.89 -4.94
CA ALA A 81 -41.96 53.89 -4.50
C ALA A 81 -42.64 54.28 -3.18
N ALA A 82 -41.86 54.70 -2.18
CA ALA A 82 -42.39 55.17 -0.91
C ALA A 82 -43.30 56.40 -1.07
N PHE A 83 -42.93 57.36 -1.92
CA PHE A 83 -43.76 58.53 -2.18
C PHE A 83 -45.10 58.15 -2.84
N TRP A 84 -45.08 57.32 -3.88
CA TRP A 84 -46.26 56.95 -4.66
C TRP A 84 -47.19 55.97 -3.95
N PHE A 85 -46.65 54.94 -3.31
CA PHE A 85 -47.44 53.85 -2.73
C PHE A 85 -47.70 53.98 -1.22
N LEU A 86 -46.84 54.69 -0.48
CA LEU A 86 -47.01 54.85 0.98
C LEU A 86 -47.46 56.27 1.36
N MET A 87 -46.71 57.31 0.99
CA MET A 87 -47.02 58.68 1.43
C MET A 87 -48.26 59.25 0.75
N ARG A 88 -48.34 59.23 -0.59
CA ARG A 88 -49.46 59.79 -1.36
C ARG A 88 -50.84 59.26 -0.93
N PRO A 89 -51.07 57.95 -0.72
CA PRO A 89 -52.38 57.45 -0.29
C PRO A 89 -52.69 57.78 1.18
N VAL A 90 -51.70 57.80 2.07
CA VAL A 90 -51.91 58.14 3.50
C VAL A 90 -52.20 59.63 3.70
N LEU A 91 -51.61 60.50 2.87
CA LEU A 91 -51.80 61.95 2.91
C LEU A 91 -53.13 62.41 2.30
N ARG A 92 -53.87 61.55 1.58
CA ARG A 92 -55.18 61.91 1.02
C ARG A 92 -56.18 62.20 2.15
N ARG A 93 -56.86 63.35 2.06
CA ARG A 93 -57.94 63.70 2.99
C ARG A 93 -59.15 62.82 2.71
N VAL A 94 -59.64 62.17 3.76
CA VAL A 94 -60.80 61.28 3.73
C VAL A 94 -61.91 61.94 4.55
N THR A 95 -63.05 62.24 3.93
CA THR A 95 -64.16 62.91 4.63
C THR A 95 -64.96 61.93 5.50
N VAL A 96 -65.89 62.42 6.32
CA VAL A 96 -66.69 61.56 7.24
C VAL A 96 -67.71 60.76 6.44
N GLU A 97 -68.28 61.38 5.41
CA GLU A 97 -69.29 60.85 4.49
C GLU A 97 -68.70 59.70 3.66
N GLN A 98 -67.47 59.85 3.17
CA GLN A 98 -66.77 58.79 2.42
C GLN A 98 -66.54 57.52 3.25
N VAL A 99 -66.28 57.65 4.56
CA VAL A 99 -66.08 56.49 5.45
C VAL A 99 -67.42 55.85 5.81
N ALA A 100 -68.47 56.67 5.95
CA ALA A 100 -69.83 56.16 6.17
C ALA A 100 -70.32 55.35 4.96
N LEU A 101 -70.12 55.85 3.74
CA LEU A 101 -70.43 55.12 2.51
C LEU A 101 -69.61 53.83 2.38
N TYR A 102 -68.30 53.89 2.68
CA TYR A 102 -67.42 52.73 2.65
C TYR A 102 -67.83 51.63 3.64
N LEU A 103 -68.29 52.03 4.83
CA LEU A 103 -68.81 51.13 5.86
C LEU A 103 -70.07 50.40 5.38
N GLU A 104 -70.98 51.10 4.72
CA GLU A 104 -72.23 50.51 4.19
C GLU A 104 -72.00 49.62 2.97
N GLU A 105 -71.05 49.98 2.10
CA GLU A 105 -70.67 49.15 0.94
C GLU A 105 -70.17 47.76 1.37
N HIS A 106 -69.48 47.69 2.51
CA HIS A 106 -68.92 46.44 3.05
C HIS A 106 -69.86 45.72 4.03
N GLU A 107 -70.91 46.39 4.52
CA GLU A 107 -71.93 45.85 5.42
C GLU A 107 -73.33 46.27 4.90
N PRO A 108 -73.88 45.58 3.87
CA PRO A 108 -75.13 45.97 3.23
C PRO A 108 -76.35 45.93 4.16
N LEU A 109 -76.22 45.30 5.33
CA LEU A 109 -77.21 45.26 6.41
C LEU A 109 -77.52 46.64 7.01
N LEU A 110 -76.68 47.66 6.74
CA LEU A 110 -76.85 49.02 7.25
C LEU A 110 -77.81 49.88 6.40
N GLU A 111 -78.18 49.46 5.20
CA GLU A 111 -79.25 50.03 4.36
C GLU A 111 -79.26 51.57 4.22
N GLY A 112 -78.10 52.24 4.13
CA GLY A 112 -78.03 53.69 3.96
C GLY A 112 -78.22 54.52 5.24
N ARG A 113 -78.42 53.87 6.40
CA ARG A 113 -78.78 54.54 7.67
C ARG A 113 -77.62 55.33 8.27
N VAL A 114 -76.39 54.88 8.10
CA VAL A 114 -75.18 55.50 8.64
C VAL A 114 -74.73 56.69 7.77
N SER A 115 -74.80 56.55 6.45
CA SER A 115 -74.51 57.66 5.52
C SER A 115 -75.53 58.79 5.67
N THR A 116 -76.82 58.46 5.75
CA THR A 116 -77.90 59.42 6.04
C THR A 116 -77.72 60.08 7.41
N ALA A 117 -77.38 59.32 8.46
CA ALA A 117 -77.17 59.88 9.80
C ALA A 117 -75.95 60.82 9.88
N VAL A 118 -74.91 60.60 9.06
CA VAL A 118 -73.73 61.47 9.00
C VAL A 118 -74.00 62.73 8.18
N GLU A 119 -74.75 62.63 7.08
CA GLU A 119 -75.11 63.76 6.23
C GLU A 119 -75.98 64.79 6.98
N PHE A 120 -76.96 64.32 7.76
CA PHE A 120 -77.90 65.20 8.49
C PHE A 120 -77.55 65.44 9.96
N GLY A 121 -76.64 64.65 10.56
CA GLY A 121 -76.32 64.71 11.99
C GLY A 121 -75.19 65.66 12.40
N GLY A 122 -74.46 66.26 11.45
CA GLY A 122 -73.21 66.98 11.72
C GLY A 122 -73.24 68.51 11.68
N THR A 123 -74.28 69.15 11.10
CA THR A 123 -74.30 70.61 10.93
C THR A 123 -75.70 71.20 11.10
N GLU A 124 -75.86 72.23 11.95
CA GLU A 124 -77.12 73.00 12.09
C GLU A 124 -77.58 73.57 10.74
N ALA A 125 -76.63 73.91 9.86
CA ALA A 125 -76.89 74.37 8.50
C ALA A 125 -77.54 73.31 7.59
N ALA A 126 -77.27 72.01 7.77
CA ALA A 126 -77.91 70.94 7.01
C ALA A 126 -79.35 70.67 7.49
N LEU A 127 -79.62 70.87 8.79
CA LEU A 127 -80.97 70.80 9.34
C LEU A 127 -81.87 71.94 8.83
N GLU A 128 -81.34 73.17 8.73
CA GLU A 128 -82.07 74.32 8.19
C GLU A 128 -82.39 74.17 6.70
N ALA A 129 -81.44 73.66 5.90
CA ALA A 129 -81.62 73.47 4.46
C ALA A 129 -82.64 72.37 4.11
N ALA A 130 -82.79 71.35 4.96
CA ALA A 130 -83.65 70.19 4.70
C ALA A 130 -85.06 70.27 5.33
N GLN A 131 -85.37 71.32 6.11
CA GLN A 131 -86.64 71.48 6.83
C GLN A 131 -87.02 70.27 7.72
N LEU A 132 -86.03 69.58 8.28
CA LEU A 132 -86.23 68.37 9.08
C LEU A 132 -86.34 68.70 10.57
N SER A 133 -87.20 67.98 11.30
CA SER A 133 -87.36 68.21 12.74
C SER A 133 -86.16 67.66 13.53
N PRO A 134 -85.68 68.36 14.57
CA PRO A 134 -84.52 67.92 15.38
C PRO A 134 -84.72 66.53 16.01
N GLN A 135 -85.96 66.18 16.33
CA GLN A 135 -86.34 64.90 16.91
C GLN A 135 -86.21 63.73 15.91
N LEU A 136 -86.41 63.99 14.61
CA LEU A 136 -86.30 63.00 13.55
C LEU A 136 -84.83 62.68 13.25
N VAL A 137 -83.95 63.69 13.26
CA VAL A 137 -82.49 63.51 13.17
C VAL A 137 -81.95 62.73 14.38
N GLN A 138 -82.44 63.03 15.60
CA GLN A 138 -82.07 62.28 16.80
C GLN A 138 -82.44 60.79 16.70
N ARG A 139 -83.64 60.49 16.17
CA ARG A 139 -84.08 59.10 15.92
C ARG A 139 -83.27 58.41 14.81
N LEU A 140 -82.88 59.12 13.75
CA LEU A 140 -82.00 58.59 12.71
C LEU A 140 -80.62 58.23 13.25
N VAL A 141 -80.03 59.08 14.10
CA VAL A 141 -78.74 58.81 14.76
C VAL A 141 -78.85 57.64 15.73
N GLU A 142 -79.93 57.56 16.52
CA GLU A 142 -80.20 56.44 17.43
C GLU A 142 -80.32 55.11 16.68
N GLN A 143 -81.11 55.09 15.59
CA GLN A 143 -81.31 53.91 14.75
C GLN A 143 -80.03 53.52 13.99
N ALA A 144 -79.20 54.48 13.59
CA ALA A 144 -77.90 54.23 12.99
C ALA A 144 -76.91 53.62 13.99
N VAL A 145 -76.92 54.05 15.26
CA VAL A 145 -76.09 53.47 16.33
C VAL A 145 -76.53 52.07 16.69
N GLU A 146 -77.84 51.81 16.79
CA GLU A 146 -78.39 50.48 17.03
C GLU A 146 -78.04 49.52 15.88
N SER A 147 -78.22 49.98 14.63
CA SER A 147 -77.84 49.22 13.43
C SER A 147 -76.32 49.01 13.34
N CYS A 148 -75.49 49.95 13.80
CA CYS A 148 -74.04 49.73 13.93
C CYS A 148 -73.71 48.68 15.01
N GLY A 149 -74.53 48.53 16.05
CA GLY A 149 -74.39 47.53 17.09
C GLY A 149 -74.59 46.10 16.59
N THR A 150 -75.53 45.89 15.65
CA THR A 150 -75.81 44.55 15.08
C THR A 150 -74.69 44.03 14.18
N VAL A 151 -73.91 44.93 13.56
CA VAL A 151 -72.67 44.62 12.81
C VAL A 151 -71.40 44.86 13.65
N ASP A 152 -71.53 44.86 14.97
CA ASP A 152 -70.40 44.86 15.92
C ASP A 152 -69.47 46.08 15.72
N GLY A 153 -70.05 47.23 15.37
CA GLY A 153 -69.36 48.50 15.10
C GLY A 153 -68.49 48.47 13.85
N GLY A 154 -68.84 47.67 12.84
CA GLY A 154 -68.04 47.50 11.61
C GLY A 154 -66.73 46.76 11.87
N ARG A 155 -66.67 45.93 12.93
CA ARG A 155 -65.42 45.28 13.35
C ARG A 155 -64.84 44.35 12.28
N ARG A 156 -65.68 43.78 11.43
CA ARG A 156 -65.32 42.85 10.34
C ARG A 156 -64.84 43.57 9.09
N VAL A 157 -65.21 44.83 8.92
CA VAL A 157 -64.72 45.69 7.84
C VAL A 157 -63.20 45.81 7.94
N GLU A 158 -62.53 45.49 6.85
CA GLU A 158 -61.08 45.39 6.71
C GLU A 158 -60.35 44.24 7.41
N GLN A 159 -61.01 43.34 8.16
CA GLN A 159 -60.28 42.22 8.81
C GLN A 159 -59.56 41.32 7.80
N ARG A 160 -60.25 40.89 6.73
CA ARG A 160 -59.66 40.07 5.66
C ARG A 160 -58.61 40.83 4.83
N GLY A 161 -58.80 42.14 4.66
CA GLY A 161 -57.86 43.01 3.97
C GLY A 161 -56.56 43.18 4.77
N LEU A 162 -56.68 43.45 6.07
CA LEU A 162 -55.53 43.54 6.97
C LEU A 162 -54.77 42.22 7.06
N THR A 163 -55.45 41.06 7.19
CA THR A 163 -54.75 39.77 7.31
C THR A 163 -53.99 39.39 6.05
N ARG A 164 -54.54 39.68 4.86
CA ARG A 164 -53.84 39.45 3.58
C ARG A 164 -52.61 40.35 3.45
N VAL A 165 -52.74 41.63 3.77
CA VAL A 165 -51.64 42.59 3.66
C VAL A 165 -50.58 42.31 4.73
N SER A 166 -50.97 41.98 5.96
CA SER A 166 -50.02 41.57 7.00
C SER A 166 -49.32 40.26 6.64
N GLY A 167 -50.04 39.29 6.06
CA GLY A 167 -49.45 38.06 5.54
C GLY A 167 -48.45 38.31 4.41
N ALA A 168 -48.76 39.23 3.49
CA ALA A 168 -47.83 39.65 2.45
C ALA A 168 -46.57 40.31 3.03
N LEU A 169 -46.73 41.18 4.03
CA LEU A 169 -45.59 41.78 4.73
C LEU A 169 -44.72 40.72 5.41
N THR A 170 -45.33 39.77 6.13
CA THR A 170 -44.63 38.65 6.75
C THR A 170 -43.88 37.82 5.70
N GLY A 171 -44.51 37.56 4.55
CA GLY A 171 -43.88 36.85 3.43
C GLY A 171 -42.65 37.57 2.89
N VAL A 172 -42.71 38.89 2.70
CA VAL A 172 -41.56 39.70 2.26
C VAL A 172 -40.45 39.71 3.30
N THR A 173 -40.80 39.82 4.59
CA THR A 173 -39.79 39.75 5.67
C THR A 173 -39.14 38.37 5.78
N LEU A 174 -39.89 37.28 5.60
CA LEU A 174 -39.34 35.93 5.58
C LEU A 174 -38.46 35.70 4.35
N ALA A 175 -38.86 36.21 3.18
CA ALA A 175 -38.04 36.15 1.97
C ALA A 175 -36.72 36.93 2.15
N ALA A 176 -36.78 38.15 2.70
CA ALA A 176 -35.58 38.92 3.00
C ALA A 176 -34.68 38.22 4.04
N ALA A 177 -35.27 37.65 5.10
CA ALA A 177 -34.52 36.89 6.11
C ALA A 177 -33.89 35.62 5.52
N ALA A 178 -34.61 34.90 4.65
CA ALA A 178 -34.08 33.73 3.96
C ALA A 178 -32.90 34.11 3.07
N ILE A 179 -33.00 35.19 2.29
CA ILE A 179 -31.90 35.67 1.44
C ILE A 179 -30.67 36.06 2.27
N ILE A 180 -30.87 36.70 3.43
CA ILE A 180 -29.77 37.04 4.34
C ILE A 180 -29.16 35.77 4.94
N LEU A 181 -29.98 34.77 5.30
CA LEU A 181 -29.52 33.51 5.90
C LEU A 181 -28.79 32.60 4.90
N LEU A 182 -29.22 32.57 3.64
CA LEU A 182 -28.58 31.79 2.58
C LEU A 182 -27.24 32.40 2.13
N GLN A 183 -26.95 33.65 2.51
CA GLN A 183 -25.73 34.41 2.15
C GLN A 183 -25.28 34.26 0.69
N PRO A 184 -26.12 34.53 -0.33
CA PRO A 184 -25.64 34.54 -1.71
C PRO A 184 -24.49 35.54 -1.87
N GLY A 185 -23.40 35.14 -2.56
CA GLY A 185 -22.17 35.93 -2.68
C GLY A 185 -22.41 37.39 -3.11
N PHE A 186 -23.28 37.61 -4.11
CA PHE A 186 -23.65 38.94 -4.60
C PHE A 186 -24.36 39.82 -3.56
N VAL A 187 -25.14 39.21 -2.65
CA VAL A 187 -25.83 39.93 -1.57
C VAL A 187 -24.85 40.25 -0.45
N TYR A 188 -24.02 39.29 -0.06
CA TYR A 188 -23.02 39.45 0.99
C TYR A 188 -22.00 40.55 0.64
N HIS A 189 -21.45 40.51 -0.58
CA HIS A 189 -20.51 41.52 -1.05
C HIS A 189 -21.20 42.84 -1.43
N GLY A 190 -22.43 42.81 -1.97
CA GLY A 190 -23.11 44.02 -2.46
C GLY A 190 -23.84 44.86 -1.40
N ALA A 191 -24.28 44.25 -0.29
CA ALA A 191 -25.04 44.94 0.75
C ALA A 191 -24.31 46.17 1.34
N PRO A 192 -23.02 46.09 1.72
CA PRO A 192 -22.29 47.24 2.23
C PRO A 192 -22.22 48.39 1.23
N PHE A 193 -22.03 48.09 -0.07
CA PHE A 193 -21.89 49.12 -1.12
C PHE A 193 -23.19 49.87 -1.42
N LEU A 194 -24.35 49.24 -1.27
CA LEU A 194 -25.66 49.83 -1.60
C LEU A 194 -26.38 50.46 -0.40
N LEU A 195 -26.30 49.84 0.79
CA LEU A 195 -27.08 50.22 1.97
C LEU A 195 -26.42 51.27 2.87
N THR A 196 -25.16 51.63 2.61
CA THR A 196 -24.43 52.66 3.36
C THR A 196 -24.21 53.92 2.51
N PRO A 197 -25.13 54.92 2.58
CA PRO A 197 -25.02 56.10 1.73
C PRO A 197 -23.86 57.05 2.08
N TRP A 198 -23.33 56.96 3.31
CA TRP A 198 -22.53 58.02 3.95
C TRP A 198 -21.10 57.59 4.29
N SER A 199 -20.73 56.32 4.08
CA SER A 199 -19.35 55.84 4.18
C SER A 199 -18.66 55.93 2.82
N GLY A 200 -17.36 56.20 2.83
CA GLY A 200 -16.50 56.04 1.65
C GLY A 200 -16.69 54.64 1.04
N ALA A 201 -16.48 54.50 -0.27
CA ALA A 201 -16.60 53.20 -0.92
C ALA A 201 -15.72 52.18 -0.16
N PRO A 202 -16.30 51.04 0.31
CA PRO A 202 -15.49 49.97 0.90
C PRO A 202 -14.39 49.54 -0.07
N ALA A 203 -13.29 49.00 0.45
CA ALA A 203 -12.27 48.36 -0.38
C ALA A 203 -12.93 47.28 -1.25
N ASN A 204 -12.49 47.15 -2.51
CA ASN A 204 -13.03 46.16 -3.43
C ASN A 204 -12.93 44.77 -2.76
N PRO A 205 -14.02 44.01 -2.63
CA PRO A 205 -13.99 42.67 -2.02
C PRO A 205 -13.14 41.68 -2.82
N PHE A 206 -12.90 41.98 -4.10
CA PHE A 206 -11.98 41.24 -4.95
C PHE A 206 -10.58 41.84 -4.85
N ALA A 207 -9.62 41.00 -4.44
CA ALA A 207 -8.21 41.38 -4.32
C ALA A 207 -7.33 40.27 -4.90
N ILE A 208 -6.14 40.65 -5.37
CA ILE A 208 -5.10 39.70 -5.81
C ILE A 208 -3.96 39.86 -4.83
N ASP A 209 -3.64 38.79 -4.10
CA ASP A 209 -2.47 38.76 -3.23
C ASP A 209 -1.28 38.26 -4.03
N VAL A 210 -0.18 38.97 -3.92
CA VAL A 210 1.03 38.73 -4.70
C VAL A 210 2.19 38.53 -3.75
N GLU A 211 2.84 37.38 -3.84
CA GLU A 211 4.05 37.02 -3.10
C GLU A 211 5.24 36.97 -4.09
N PRO A 212 6.42 37.52 -3.75
CA PRO A 212 6.82 38.14 -2.47
C PRO A 212 6.37 39.60 -2.27
N GLY A 213 5.89 40.28 -3.31
CA GLY A 213 5.52 41.70 -3.25
C GLY A 213 6.72 42.62 -3.50
N ASP A 214 7.04 43.53 -2.58
CA ASP A 214 8.24 44.36 -2.69
C ASP A 214 9.46 43.58 -2.20
N VAL A 215 10.49 43.41 -3.04
CA VAL A 215 11.65 42.58 -2.71
C VAL A 215 12.96 43.19 -3.23
N ASP A 216 14.01 43.08 -2.42
CA ASP A 216 15.39 43.35 -2.84
C ASP A 216 16.01 42.04 -3.35
N LEU A 217 16.42 42.01 -4.62
CA LEU A 217 16.91 40.80 -5.28
C LEU A 217 18.38 40.98 -5.73
N PRO A 218 19.24 39.95 -5.61
CA PRO A 218 20.57 40.00 -6.20
C PRO A 218 20.52 40.13 -7.72
N ARG A 219 21.51 40.82 -8.30
CA ARG A 219 21.60 41.02 -9.75
C ARG A 219 21.71 39.68 -10.47
N GLY A 220 20.80 39.42 -11.42
CA GLY A 220 20.78 38.20 -12.22
C GLY A 220 20.11 37.00 -11.54
N ALA A 221 19.50 37.17 -10.36
CA ALA A 221 18.71 36.12 -9.74
C ALA A 221 17.29 36.03 -10.35
N ASP A 222 16.66 34.87 -10.19
CA ASP A 222 15.31 34.61 -10.66
C ASP A 222 14.28 35.08 -9.62
N LEU A 223 13.17 35.65 -10.08
CA LEU A 223 12.05 36.08 -9.24
C LEU A 223 10.82 35.24 -9.53
N ARG A 224 10.43 34.42 -8.56
CA ARG A 224 9.16 33.68 -8.56
C ARG A 224 8.04 34.60 -8.07
N VAL A 225 7.05 34.85 -8.92
CA VAL A 225 5.85 35.62 -8.58
C VAL A 225 4.66 34.68 -8.46
N ARG A 226 4.08 34.59 -7.26
CA ARG A 226 2.85 33.83 -7.00
C ARG A 226 1.68 34.78 -6.75
N ALA A 227 0.56 34.53 -7.42
CA ALA A 227 -0.65 35.32 -7.32
C ALA A 227 -1.84 34.46 -6.87
N THR A 228 -2.53 34.87 -5.80
CA THR A 228 -3.74 34.20 -5.30
C THR A 228 -4.95 35.13 -5.41
N LEU A 229 -6.05 34.60 -5.96
CA LEU A 229 -7.27 35.38 -6.23
C LEU A 229 -8.22 35.30 -5.02
N ARG A 230 -8.50 36.44 -4.38
CA ARG A 230 -9.41 36.51 -3.23
C ARG A 230 -10.84 36.84 -3.66
N ASN A 231 -11.77 35.95 -3.34
CA ASN A 231 -13.22 36.07 -3.58
C ASN A 231 -13.67 36.03 -5.06
N PHE A 232 -12.77 35.74 -6.02
CA PHE A 232 -13.12 35.52 -7.43
C PHE A 232 -12.18 34.51 -8.08
N GLY A 233 -12.57 33.93 -9.22
CA GLY A 233 -11.72 33.12 -10.09
C GLY A 233 -11.64 33.74 -11.49
N ALA A 234 -10.56 33.43 -12.21
CA ALA A 234 -10.35 33.89 -13.59
C ALA A 234 -9.64 32.80 -14.40
N ASP A 235 -10.08 32.59 -15.66
CA ASP A 235 -9.46 31.62 -16.56
C ASP A 235 -8.08 32.07 -17.08
N ALA A 236 -7.81 33.38 -17.01
CA ALA A 236 -6.55 33.98 -17.42
C ALA A 236 -6.07 34.98 -16.37
N VAL A 237 -4.85 34.75 -15.87
CA VAL A 237 -4.12 35.64 -14.98
C VAL A 237 -2.88 36.11 -15.72
N THR A 238 -2.67 37.43 -15.75
CA THR A 238 -1.57 38.06 -16.49
C THR A 238 -0.69 38.84 -15.54
N LEU A 239 0.61 38.56 -15.57
CA LEU A 239 1.64 39.38 -14.95
C LEU A 239 1.96 40.55 -15.90
N LEU A 240 1.87 41.78 -15.39
CA LEU A 240 2.33 42.97 -16.08
C LEU A 240 3.65 43.41 -15.48
N VAL A 241 4.68 43.55 -16.32
CA VAL A 241 6.03 43.95 -15.91
C VAL A 241 6.42 45.22 -16.64
N ARG A 242 7.06 46.14 -15.92
CA ARG A 242 7.60 47.39 -16.45
C ARG A 242 9.04 47.57 -15.98
N GLN A 243 9.97 47.64 -16.92
CA GLN A 243 11.38 47.93 -16.65
C GLN A 243 11.59 49.46 -16.59
N GLY A 244 12.07 49.97 -15.45
CA GLY A 244 12.29 51.41 -15.23
C GLY A 244 11.02 52.28 -15.18
N ASN A 245 11.18 53.59 -14.94
CA ASN A 245 10.05 54.51 -14.73
C ASN A 245 9.25 54.87 -16.01
N ASP A 246 9.89 54.80 -17.19
CA ASP A 246 9.32 55.22 -18.49
C ASP A 246 9.05 54.04 -19.46
N GLY A 247 9.15 52.79 -18.99
CA GLY A 247 8.88 51.60 -19.81
C GLY A 247 7.39 51.35 -20.10
N GLU A 248 7.09 50.71 -21.23
CA GLU A 248 5.75 50.17 -21.50
C GLU A 248 5.49 48.92 -20.64
N TRP A 249 4.22 48.65 -20.31
CA TRP A 249 3.83 47.46 -19.57
C TRP A 249 3.74 46.25 -20.49
N GLU A 250 4.64 45.29 -20.30
CA GLU A 250 4.63 44.00 -20.99
C GLU A 250 3.68 43.02 -20.27
N ARG A 251 3.01 42.16 -21.03
CA ARG A 251 1.99 41.23 -20.51
C ARG A 251 2.43 39.79 -20.69
N TRP A 252 2.48 39.05 -19.58
CA TRP A 252 2.98 37.69 -19.51
C TRP A 252 1.90 36.80 -18.87
N PRO A 253 1.43 35.73 -19.52
CA PRO A 253 0.43 34.83 -18.93
C PRO A 253 1.06 34.00 -17.79
N MET A 254 0.34 33.87 -16.67
CA MET A 254 0.77 33.05 -15.52
C MET A 254 0.17 31.63 -15.63
N THR A 255 0.88 30.63 -15.13
CA THR A 255 0.46 29.22 -15.12
C THR A 255 -0.25 28.89 -13.83
N ALA A 256 -1.32 28.09 -13.86
CA ALA A 256 -1.99 27.64 -12.64
C ALA A 256 -1.18 26.55 -11.92
N GLU A 257 -1.02 26.67 -10.60
CA GLU A 257 -0.38 25.66 -9.74
C GLU A 257 -1.42 24.59 -9.36
N GLU A 258 -1.10 23.32 -9.59
CA GLU A 258 -2.01 22.20 -9.30
C GLU A 258 -2.33 22.12 -7.80
N GLY A 259 -3.62 22.13 -7.45
CA GLY A 259 -4.11 21.93 -6.08
C GLY A 259 -4.20 23.17 -5.18
N SER A 260 -3.57 24.30 -5.50
CA SER A 260 -3.54 25.50 -4.62
C SER A 260 -4.47 26.64 -5.04
N GLY A 261 -4.93 26.67 -6.30
CA GLY A 261 -5.68 27.80 -6.86
C GLY A 261 -4.85 29.08 -7.02
N ALA A 262 -3.53 28.99 -6.85
CA ALA A 262 -2.57 30.05 -7.12
C ALA A 262 -2.09 29.99 -8.58
N HIS A 263 -1.64 31.13 -9.08
CA HIS A 263 -0.98 31.25 -10.37
C HIS A 263 0.46 31.67 -10.17
N GLU A 264 1.38 31.04 -10.89
CA GLU A 264 2.82 31.27 -10.78
C GLU A 264 3.42 31.73 -12.11
N PHE A 265 4.40 32.62 -12.01
CA PHE A 265 5.28 32.99 -13.10
C PHE A 265 6.71 33.21 -12.60
N LEU A 266 7.70 32.69 -13.32
CA LEU A 266 9.13 32.82 -12.99
C LEU A 266 9.80 33.81 -13.94
N LEU A 267 10.26 34.93 -13.40
CA LEU A 267 11.07 35.92 -14.11
C LEU A 267 12.54 35.51 -13.99
N PHE A 268 13.15 35.10 -15.10
CA PHE A 268 14.54 34.68 -15.11
C PHE A 268 15.50 35.88 -15.16
N ALA A 269 16.62 35.78 -14.45
CA ALA A 269 17.78 36.67 -14.53
C ALA A 269 17.43 38.17 -14.48
N VAL A 270 16.88 38.64 -13.37
CA VAL A 270 16.50 40.06 -13.21
C VAL A 270 17.74 40.94 -13.04
N GLU A 271 18.10 41.71 -14.08
CA GLU A 271 19.32 42.54 -14.09
C GLU A 271 19.11 43.99 -13.60
N GLN A 272 17.89 44.51 -13.68
CA GLN A 272 17.58 45.92 -13.39
C GLN A 272 16.32 46.05 -12.53
N ASP A 273 16.22 47.18 -11.81
CA ASP A 273 15.00 47.56 -11.08
C ASP A 273 13.78 47.50 -12.01
N LEU A 274 12.74 46.79 -11.57
CA LEU A 274 11.48 46.67 -12.30
C LEU A 274 10.29 46.83 -11.36
N GLU A 275 9.16 47.19 -11.96
CA GLU A 275 7.87 47.19 -11.29
C GLU A 275 6.96 46.14 -11.92
N TYR A 276 6.16 45.47 -11.11
CA TYR A 276 5.23 44.48 -11.59
C TYR A 276 3.88 44.57 -10.87
N LEU A 277 2.83 44.13 -11.56
CA LEU A 277 1.49 43.96 -11.00
C LEU A 277 0.80 42.78 -11.69
N VAL A 278 -0.20 42.20 -11.04
CA VAL A 278 -0.97 41.08 -11.58
C VAL A 278 -2.38 41.56 -11.93
N GLU A 279 -2.86 41.19 -13.11
CA GLU A 279 -4.22 41.47 -13.60
C GLU A 279 -4.96 40.17 -13.87
N ALA A 280 -6.15 40.03 -13.28
CA ALA A 280 -7.03 38.87 -13.46
C ALA A 280 -8.49 39.33 -13.53
N GLY A 281 -9.20 38.98 -14.60
CA GLY A 281 -10.64 39.25 -14.73
C GLY A 281 -11.07 40.71 -14.53
N GLY A 282 -10.19 41.68 -14.85
CA GLY A 282 -10.42 43.12 -14.68
C GLY A 282 -10.08 43.68 -13.29
N VAL A 283 -9.57 42.87 -12.36
CA VAL A 283 -9.01 43.29 -11.07
C VAL A 283 -7.49 43.38 -11.20
N ARG A 284 -6.89 44.42 -10.61
CA ARG A 284 -5.43 44.63 -10.58
C ARG A 284 -4.91 44.61 -9.14
N SER A 285 -3.74 44.01 -8.93
CA SER A 285 -3.00 44.12 -7.67
C SER A 285 -2.42 45.54 -7.49
N SER A 286 -1.84 45.79 -6.31
CA SER A 286 -0.88 46.88 -6.12
C SER A 286 0.31 46.75 -7.07
N ILE A 287 0.96 47.88 -7.36
CA ILE A 287 2.24 47.91 -8.05
C ILE A 287 3.31 47.52 -7.02
N HIS A 288 4.10 46.52 -7.35
CA HIS A 288 5.21 46.01 -6.54
C HIS A 288 6.54 46.38 -7.19
N ARG A 289 7.53 46.72 -6.37
CA ARG A 289 8.86 47.12 -6.83
C ARG A 289 9.89 46.07 -6.46
N VAL A 290 10.66 45.66 -7.46
CA VAL A 290 11.84 44.82 -7.31
C VAL A 290 13.06 45.73 -7.41
N SER A 291 13.85 45.81 -6.34
CA SER A 291 15.11 46.57 -6.36
C SER A 291 16.27 45.60 -6.51
N VAL A 292 17.11 45.81 -7.52
CA VAL A 292 18.27 44.97 -7.74
C VAL A 292 19.45 45.53 -6.94
N ARG A 293 19.97 44.74 -6.00
CA ARG A 293 21.08 45.13 -5.10
C ARG A 293 22.22 44.14 -5.22
N ASP A 294 23.45 44.62 -5.03
CA ASP A 294 24.63 43.76 -4.97
C ASP A 294 24.75 43.21 -3.53
N LEU A 295 24.19 42.01 -3.30
CA LEU A 295 24.26 41.31 -2.00
C LEU A 295 25.53 40.43 -1.97
N PRO A 296 26.21 40.32 -0.81
CA PRO A 296 27.36 39.44 -0.70
C PRO A 296 26.91 37.98 -0.85
N TYR A 297 27.57 37.27 -1.75
CA TYR A 297 27.36 35.84 -2.00
C TYR A 297 28.70 35.13 -1.89
N VAL A 298 28.69 33.82 -1.61
CA VAL A 298 29.91 33.01 -1.57
C VAL A 298 30.36 32.70 -3.00
N ASP A 299 31.51 33.27 -3.39
CA ASP A 299 32.13 33.02 -4.69
C ASP A 299 32.81 31.64 -4.73
N ARG A 300 33.50 31.27 -3.65
CA ARG A 300 34.21 30.00 -3.53
C ARG A 300 34.33 29.52 -2.08
N ILE A 301 34.24 28.21 -1.87
CA ILE A 301 34.55 27.55 -0.58
C ILE A 301 35.69 26.56 -0.81
N ASP A 302 36.84 26.77 -0.18
CA ASP A 302 37.90 25.76 -0.12
C ASP A 302 37.79 25.01 1.21
N LEU A 303 37.76 23.68 1.17
CA LEU A 303 37.70 22.80 2.33
C LEU A 303 39.07 22.16 2.57
N GLU A 304 39.58 22.24 3.80
CA GLU A 304 40.79 21.53 4.23
C GLU A 304 40.45 20.54 5.34
N TYR A 305 40.56 19.24 5.02
CA TYR A 305 40.23 18.14 5.89
C TYR A 305 41.43 17.72 6.72
N HIS A 306 41.28 17.76 8.04
CA HIS A 306 42.20 17.17 9.00
C HIS A 306 41.56 15.93 9.61
N TYR A 307 41.95 14.77 9.09
CA TYR A 307 41.44 13.48 9.53
C TYR A 307 41.92 13.10 10.94
N PRO A 308 41.19 12.25 11.67
CA PRO A 308 41.62 11.72 12.96
C PRO A 308 42.99 11.03 12.88
N ALA A 309 43.78 11.13 13.95
CA ALA A 309 45.16 10.64 13.98
C ALA A 309 45.31 9.12 13.74
N TYR A 310 44.25 8.32 13.95
CA TYR A 310 44.26 6.87 13.71
C TYR A 310 44.21 6.52 12.22
N THR A 311 43.52 7.33 11.41
CA THR A 311 43.40 7.11 9.95
C THR A 311 44.73 7.20 9.23
N GLY A 312 45.71 7.92 9.80
CA GLY A 312 47.02 8.12 9.20
C GLY A 312 47.02 8.96 7.91
N LEU A 313 45.87 9.48 7.49
CA LEU A 313 45.73 10.28 6.28
C LEU A 313 46.39 11.66 6.44
N GLU A 314 47.07 12.10 5.38
CA GLU A 314 47.57 13.47 5.30
C GLU A 314 46.40 14.45 5.08
N PRO A 315 46.51 15.71 5.54
CA PRO A 315 45.48 16.70 5.28
C PRO A 315 45.19 16.85 3.79
N ARG A 316 43.92 16.81 3.43
CA ARG A 316 43.45 16.94 2.04
C ARG A 316 42.77 18.28 1.85
N ARG A 317 43.09 18.97 0.77
CA ARG A 317 42.42 20.22 0.39
C ARG A 317 41.59 20.02 -0.86
N GLU A 318 40.35 20.45 -0.81
CA GLU A 318 39.43 20.52 -1.94
C GLU A 318 39.10 21.98 -2.21
N ALA A 319 39.26 22.40 -3.46
CA ALA A 319 38.98 23.76 -3.87
C ALA A 319 37.57 23.81 -4.48
N ASP A 320 36.82 24.84 -4.13
CA ASP A 320 35.44 25.04 -4.60
C ASP A 320 34.51 23.85 -4.30
N ALA A 321 34.58 23.35 -3.07
CA ALA A 321 33.77 22.23 -2.59
C ALA A 321 32.80 22.73 -1.50
N GLY A 322 31.51 22.48 -1.73
CA GLY A 322 30.44 22.82 -0.79
C GLY A 322 30.08 21.66 0.13
N ASP A 323 29.79 20.49 -0.42
CA ASP A 323 29.40 19.33 0.38
C ASP A 323 30.61 18.72 1.12
N ILE A 324 30.38 18.26 2.34
CA ILE A 324 31.40 17.69 3.22
C ILE A 324 31.15 16.19 3.36
N ALA A 325 32.07 15.35 2.86
CA ALA A 325 32.09 13.92 3.16
C ALA A 325 33.38 13.57 3.92
N ALA A 326 33.24 13.15 5.19
CA ALA A 326 34.41 12.84 6.02
C ALA A 326 34.09 11.79 7.10
N VAL A 327 35.14 11.10 7.56
CA VAL A 327 35.04 10.15 8.67
C VAL A 327 34.68 10.88 9.96
N ALA A 328 33.87 10.27 10.82
CA ALA A 328 33.52 10.82 12.12
C ALA A 328 34.77 11.25 12.93
N GLY A 329 34.72 12.45 13.50
CA GLY A 329 35.82 13.10 14.21
C GLY A 329 36.80 13.88 13.34
N SER A 330 36.59 13.96 12.03
CA SER A 330 37.39 14.81 11.13
C SER A 330 37.11 16.30 11.39
N ARG A 331 38.16 17.12 11.38
CA ARG A 331 38.05 18.57 11.49
C ARG A 331 38.23 19.21 10.12
N VAL A 332 37.22 19.92 9.65
CA VAL A 332 37.19 20.58 8.35
C VAL A 332 37.37 22.07 8.55
N LEU A 333 38.42 22.63 7.96
CA LEU A 333 38.65 24.07 7.90
C LEU A 333 38.04 24.62 6.62
N LEU A 334 37.09 25.54 6.75
CA LEU A 334 36.38 26.16 5.64
C LEU A 334 37.01 27.52 5.35
N SER A 335 37.48 27.72 4.11
CA SER A 335 37.98 29.00 3.60
C SER A 335 36.97 29.58 2.62
N ILE A 336 36.24 30.60 3.05
CA ILE A 336 35.10 31.17 2.31
C ILE A 336 35.51 32.51 1.70
N VAL A 337 35.39 32.61 0.38
CA VAL A 337 35.68 33.82 -0.39
C VAL A 337 34.36 34.44 -0.86
N PRO A 338 33.99 35.64 -0.39
CA PRO A 338 32.77 36.32 -0.82
C PRO A 338 32.99 37.15 -2.10
N THR A 339 31.93 37.40 -2.87
CA THR A 339 31.94 38.21 -4.10
C THR A 339 32.26 39.69 -3.88
N ILE A 340 31.93 40.21 -2.70
CA ILE A 340 32.25 41.58 -2.25
C ILE A 340 32.79 41.54 -0.81
N PRO A 341 33.57 42.56 -0.39
CA PRO A 341 34.05 42.65 0.98
C PRO A 341 32.94 42.61 2.03
N VAL A 342 33.10 41.81 3.09
CA VAL A 342 32.11 41.66 4.18
C VAL A 342 32.73 41.84 5.57
N PRO A 343 32.02 42.46 6.54
CA PRO A 343 32.53 42.63 7.91
C PRO A 343 32.67 41.31 8.70
N GLY A 344 31.83 40.31 8.38
CA GLY A 344 31.75 39.05 9.10
C GLY A 344 30.76 38.06 8.49
N GLY A 345 30.64 36.89 9.12
CA GLY A 345 29.69 35.85 8.72
C GLY A 345 29.61 34.71 9.74
N ALA A 346 28.71 33.78 9.51
CA ALA A 346 28.52 32.58 10.31
C ALA A 346 28.12 31.37 9.46
N LEU A 347 28.43 30.17 9.95
CA LEU A 347 27.90 28.91 9.44
C LEU A 347 26.70 28.51 10.28
N VAL A 348 25.57 28.24 9.64
CA VAL A 348 24.38 27.69 10.31
C VAL A 348 24.30 26.21 9.96
N VAL A 349 24.48 25.34 10.95
CA VAL A 349 24.46 23.88 10.82
C VAL A 349 23.14 23.35 11.40
N SER A 350 22.46 22.51 10.64
CA SER A 350 21.20 21.83 11.02
C SER A 350 20.15 22.78 11.61
N GLU A 351 20.04 23.98 11.02
CA GLU A 351 19.11 25.07 11.36
C GLU A 351 19.14 25.64 12.79
N GLN A 352 20.03 25.17 13.67
CA GLN A 352 20.04 25.59 15.09
C GLN A 352 21.44 25.97 15.59
N ASP A 353 22.49 25.27 15.16
CA ASP A 353 23.85 25.54 15.60
C ASP A 353 24.50 26.58 14.71
N THR A 354 24.88 27.72 15.29
CA THR A 354 25.54 28.82 14.57
C THR A 354 27.00 28.94 14.99
N LEU A 355 27.92 28.72 14.06
CA LEU A 355 29.37 28.85 14.24
C LEU A 355 29.85 30.15 13.60
N SER A 356 30.40 31.07 14.40
CA SER A 356 30.92 32.34 13.86
C SER A 356 32.17 32.13 13.01
N LEU A 357 32.22 32.77 11.85
CA LEU A 357 33.39 32.77 10.98
C LEU A 357 34.39 33.85 11.43
N ALA A 358 35.67 33.49 11.47
CA ALA A 358 36.75 34.43 11.75
C ALA A 358 37.14 35.17 10.46
N SER A 359 37.00 36.50 10.45
CA SER A 359 37.51 37.33 9.36
C SER A 359 39.02 37.46 9.44
N VAL A 360 39.72 36.89 8.46
CA VAL A 360 41.18 37.01 8.31
C VAL A 360 41.55 38.21 7.45
N SER A 361 40.70 38.53 6.47
CA SER A 361 40.79 39.72 5.64
C SER A 361 39.39 40.08 5.11
N ASP A 362 39.24 41.28 4.57
CA ASP A 362 37.97 41.76 3.98
C ASP A 362 37.41 40.83 2.88
N SER A 363 38.22 39.93 2.32
CA SER A 363 37.87 38.98 1.25
C SER A 363 38.04 37.50 1.62
N LEU A 364 38.29 37.16 2.89
CA LEU A 364 38.46 35.75 3.31
C LEU A 364 37.99 35.54 4.75
N LEU A 365 37.05 34.61 4.90
CA LEU A 365 36.50 34.14 6.17
C LEU A 365 36.95 32.70 6.42
N LEU A 366 37.34 32.38 7.66
CA LEU A 366 37.71 31.03 8.08
C LEU A 366 36.72 30.47 9.11
N GLY A 367 36.31 29.21 8.92
CA GLY A 367 35.52 28.43 9.87
C GLY A 367 36.18 27.10 10.19
N GLU A 368 35.92 26.53 11.36
CA GLU A 368 36.29 25.16 11.72
C GLU A 368 35.02 24.39 12.12
N LEU A 369 34.82 23.23 11.51
CA LEU A 369 33.71 22.34 11.79
C LEU A 369 34.23 20.93 12.10
N THR A 370 33.78 20.33 13.20
CA THR A 370 34.06 18.93 13.52
C THR A 370 32.88 18.07 13.08
N ILE A 371 33.14 17.03 12.30
CA ILE A 371 32.10 16.16 11.74
C ILE A 371 31.79 15.04 12.74
N GLU A 372 30.57 15.01 13.27
CA GLU A 372 30.12 13.99 14.23
C GLU A 372 28.84 13.30 13.76
N THR A 373 27.88 14.08 13.25
CA THR A 373 26.58 13.59 12.79
C THR A 373 26.29 14.09 11.37
N PRO A 374 25.48 13.34 10.60
CA PRO A 374 25.03 13.80 9.29
C PRO A 374 24.09 15.00 9.44
N GLY A 375 24.08 15.90 8.46
CA GLY A 375 23.28 17.13 8.51
C GLY A 375 23.45 18.04 7.31
N THR A 376 23.01 19.29 7.44
CA THR A 376 23.20 20.32 6.41
C THR A 376 23.82 21.58 7.01
N TYR A 377 24.53 22.36 6.19
CA TYR A 377 25.03 23.67 6.61
C TYR A 377 24.89 24.70 5.52
N ARG A 378 24.77 25.97 5.93
CA ARG A 378 24.78 27.13 5.02
C ARG A 378 25.60 28.27 5.57
N VAL A 379 26.11 29.11 4.67
CA VAL A 379 26.89 30.30 4.99
C VAL A 379 25.96 31.52 5.02
N VAL A 380 26.06 32.28 6.11
CA VAL A 380 25.40 33.57 6.28
C VAL A 380 26.47 34.65 6.34
N LEU A 381 26.35 35.68 5.52
CA LEU A 381 27.29 36.80 5.47
C LEU A 381 26.63 38.09 5.97
N GLU A 382 27.41 38.93 6.63
CA GLU A 382 26.97 40.25 7.06
C GLU A 382 27.16 41.27 5.92
N SER A 383 26.09 41.99 5.57
CA SER A 383 26.12 43.11 4.62
C SER A 383 26.70 44.38 5.26
N GLU A 384 27.17 45.35 4.46
CA GLU A 384 27.62 46.68 4.93
C GLU A 384 26.57 47.43 5.78
N LEU A 385 25.29 47.07 5.66
CA LEU A 385 24.17 47.61 6.44
C LEU A 385 23.94 46.90 7.78
N GLY A 386 24.81 45.96 8.18
CA GLY A 386 24.71 45.18 9.41
C GLY A 386 23.56 44.16 9.40
N ARG A 387 23.18 43.67 8.21
CA ARG A 387 22.14 42.63 8.05
C ARG A 387 22.78 41.33 7.61
N GLU A 388 22.37 40.24 8.25
CA GLU A 388 22.72 38.88 7.84
C GLU A 388 21.94 38.45 6.61
N VAL A 389 22.64 37.93 5.60
CA VAL A 389 22.09 37.46 4.34
C VAL A 389 22.53 36.02 4.12
N ALA A 390 21.59 35.14 3.79
CA ALA A 390 21.91 33.79 3.34
C ALA A 390 22.71 33.87 2.03
N ALA A 391 23.98 33.48 2.09
CA ALA A 391 24.96 33.76 1.05
C ALA A 391 25.43 32.50 0.31
N SER A 392 24.87 31.33 0.64
CA SER A 392 25.11 30.06 -0.04
C SER A 392 23.82 29.22 -0.07
N PRO A 393 23.73 28.20 -0.94
CA PRO A 393 22.74 27.13 -0.79
C PRO A 393 23.03 26.30 0.48
N ASP A 394 22.11 25.41 0.81
CA ASP A 394 22.33 24.39 1.84
C ASP A 394 23.25 23.30 1.26
N TYR A 395 24.36 23.03 1.94
CA TYR A 395 25.32 21.98 1.65
C TYR A 395 25.12 20.79 2.59
N PHE A 396 25.46 19.58 2.13
CA PHE A 396 25.31 18.35 2.90
C PHE A 396 26.56 17.99 3.68
N ILE A 397 26.34 17.37 4.85
CA ILE A 397 27.37 16.75 5.68
C ILE A 397 27.09 15.25 5.73
N ASP A 398 27.94 14.49 5.06
CA ASP A 398 27.92 13.04 5.05
C ASP A 398 29.04 12.48 5.94
N VAL A 399 28.65 11.66 6.91
CA VAL A 399 29.59 10.98 7.82
C VAL A 399 29.94 9.62 7.22
N LEU A 400 31.23 9.39 6.96
CA LEU A 400 31.73 8.10 6.50
C LEU A 400 31.98 7.18 7.69
N ASP A 401 31.37 5.99 7.69
CA ASP A 401 31.57 4.96 8.70
C ASP A 401 32.89 4.20 8.49
N ASP A 402 33.55 3.88 9.59
CA ASP A 402 34.81 3.12 9.66
C ASP A 402 34.51 1.61 9.62
N MET A 403 35.09 0.89 8.66
CA MET A 403 34.80 -0.53 8.44
C MET A 403 35.67 -1.41 9.35
N PRO A 404 35.15 -2.56 9.84
CA PRO A 404 35.95 -3.46 10.65
C PRO A 404 37.07 -4.10 9.81
N PRO A 405 38.24 -4.34 10.42
CA PRO A 405 39.36 -4.95 9.73
C PRO A 405 39.01 -6.38 9.32
N SER A 406 39.64 -6.87 8.25
CA SER A 406 39.51 -8.25 7.79
C SER A 406 40.77 -9.05 8.11
N VAL A 407 40.61 -10.34 8.41
CA VAL A 407 41.74 -11.24 8.68
C VAL A 407 41.44 -12.62 8.13
N THR A 408 42.45 -13.23 7.50
CA THR A 408 42.37 -14.56 6.90
C THR A 408 43.70 -15.31 7.05
N PHE A 409 43.66 -16.64 7.10
CA PHE A 409 44.86 -17.46 6.92
C PHE A 409 45.02 -17.78 5.43
N THR A 410 46.14 -17.34 4.84
CA THR A 410 46.51 -17.70 3.46
C THR A 410 47.04 -19.13 3.40
N THR A 411 47.80 -19.55 4.41
CA THR A 411 48.35 -20.90 4.53
C THR A 411 48.35 -21.32 6.00
N PRO A 412 47.86 -22.51 6.37
CA PRO A 412 46.84 -23.29 5.68
C PRO A 412 45.44 -22.71 5.98
N GLY A 413 44.60 -22.57 4.96
CA GLY A 413 43.19 -22.16 5.13
C GLY A 413 42.24 -23.30 5.49
N ARG A 414 42.73 -24.38 6.13
CA ARG A 414 41.96 -25.59 6.46
C ARG A 414 42.58 -26.35 7.63
N ASP A 415 41.79 -27.22 8.25
CA ASP A 415 42.27 -28.17 9.24
C ASP A 415 43.33 -29.10 8.63
N LEU A 416 44.36 -29.40 9.41
CA LEU A 416 45.47 -30.25 9.01
C LEU A 416 45.63 -31.44 9.95
N GLN A 417 46.09 -32.53 9.35
CA GLN A 417 46.44 -33.76 10.04
C GLN A 417 47.95 -33.90 10.02
N VAL A 418 48.54 -33.83 11.21
CA VAL A 418 49.98 -33.62 11.40
C VAL A 418 50.53 -34.60 12.44
N THR A 419 51.85 -34.78 12.43
CA THR A 419 52.53 -35.63 13.41
C THR A 419 53.11 -34.78 14.54
N MET A 420 53.46 -35.41 15.67
CA MET A 420 54.07 -34.73 16.84
C MET A 420 55.42 -34.04 16.54
N ILE A 421 56.00 -34.24 15.36
CA ILE A 421 57.29 -33.69 14.93
C ILE A 421 57.18 -32.89 13.63
N ASP A 422 55.96 -32.65 13.13
CA ASP A 422 55.76 -31.82 11.94
C ASP A 422 55.91 -30.33 12.32
N GLU A 423 56.58 -29.57 11.46
CA GLU A 423 56.62 -28.11 11.53
C GLU A 423 55.46 -27.55 10.68
N VAL A 424 54.51 -26.85 11.30
CA VAL A 424 53.35 -26.29 10.59
C VAL A 424 53.51 -24.80 10.41
N PHE A 425 53.78 -24.39 9.17
CA PHE A 425 53.83 -22.98 8.79
C PHE A 425 52.42 -22.41 8.64
N VAL A 426 52.12 -21.35 9.37
CA VAL A 426 50.90 -20.57 9.26
C VAL A 426 51.20 -19.13 8.85
N GLU A 427 50.40 -18.59 7.93
CA GLU A 427 50.49 -17.23 7.43
C GLU A 427 49.12 -16.57 7.52
N VAL A 428 49.09 -15.44 8.21
CA VAL A 428 47.91 -14.59 8.42
C VAL A 428 48.07 -13.33 7.59
N ARG A 429 47.03 -13.00 6.83
CA ARG A 429 46.89 -11.74 6.10
C ARG A 429 45.75 -10.96 6.73
N ALA A 430 46.04 -9.73 7.14
CA ALA A 430 45.08 -8.80 7.70
C ALA A 430 45.07 -7.51 6.88
N GLU A 431 43.88 -6.98 6.63
CA GLU A 431 43.66 -5.77 5.83
C GLU A 431 42.63 -4.87 6.51
N ASP A 432 42.86 -3.56 6.43
CA ASP A 432 42.02 -2.50 6.97
C ASP A 432 41.94 -1.35 5.96
N ASP A 433 40.89 -0.55 6.01
CA ASP A 433 40.75 0.65 5.17
C ASP A 433 41.76 1.75 5.56
N PHE A 434 42.10 1.84 6.85
CA PHE A 434 43.08 2.78 7.38
C PHE A 434 44.36 2.10 7.87
N ALA A 435 44.36 1.60 9.10
CA ALA A 435 45.60 1.15 9.75
C ALA A 435 45.33 0.16 10.87
N LEU A 436 46.00 -0.97 10.75
CA LEU A 436 45.97 -2.03 11.75
C LEU A 436 46.74 -1.64 13.00
N ALA A 437 46.12 -1.85 14.16
CA ALA A 437 46.77 -1.67 15.47
C ALA A 437 47.52 -2.92 15.93
N SER A 438 46.92 -4.12 15.75
CA SER A 438 47.59 -5.37 16.09
C SER A 438 47.06 -6.54 15.28
N VAL A 439 47.93 -7.52 15.05
CA VAL A 439 47.57 -8.84 14.52
C VAL A 439 48.14 -9.88 15.48
N ASP A 440 47.25 -10.64 16.10
CA ASP A 440 47.55 -11.69 17.07
C ASP A 440 47.23 -13.08 16.49
N LEU A 441 48.08 -14.05 16.75
CA LEU A 441 47.78 -15.47 16.60
C LEU A 441 47.43 -16.04 17.97
N ILE A 442 46.24 -16.64 18.09
CA ILE A 442 45.76 -17.23 19.32
C ILE A 442 45.65 -18.74 19.12
N TYR A 443 46.18 -19.52 20.04
CA TYR A 443 46.07 -20.98 19.99
C TYR A 443 45.88 -21.59 21.38
N ALA A 444 45.23 -22.75 21.42
CA ALA A 444 45.05 -23.55 22.62
C ALA A 444 45.37 -25.02 22.30
N VAL A 445 45.89 -25.73 23.30
CA VAL A 445 46.16 -27.16 23.21
C VAL A 445 45.08 -27.90 23.98
N ASN A 446 44.35 -28.81 23.33
CA ASN A 446 43.34 -29.67 23.95
C ASN A 446 42.28 -28.92 24.79
N GLY A 447 41.81 -27.74 24.34
CA GLY A 447 40.82 -26.95 25.06
C GLY A 447 41.34 -26.27 26.36
N GLY A 448 42.66 -26.22 26.55
CA GLY A 448 43.30 -25.52 27.66
C GLY A 448 43.29 -23.99 27.52
N ALA A 449 44.08 -23.30 28.34
CA ALA A 449 44.17 -21.84 28.32
C ALA A 449 44.74 -21.32 26.99
N GLU A 450 44.08 -20.33 26.40
CA GLU A 450 44.54 -19.66 25.17
C GLU A 450 45.90 -18.98 25.38
N GLN A 451 46.80 -19.16 24.41
CA GLN A 451 48.07 -18.46 24.31
C GLN A 451 47.98 -17.44 23.18
N THR A 452 48.39 -16.20 23.45
CA THR A 452 48.38 -15.11 22.46
C THR A 452 49.79 -14.77 22.03
N LEU A 453 50.05 -14.83 20.73
CA LEU A 453 51.31 -14.43 20.11
C LEU A 453 51.08 -13.21 19.22
N ALA A 454 51.69 -12.08 19.56
CA ALA A 454 51.64 -10.87 18.73
C ALA A 454 52.50 -11.06 17.47
N LEU A 455 51.85 -11.10 16.31
CA LEU A 455 52.51 -11.17 14.99
C LEU A 455 52.84 -9.77 14.45
N TYR A 456 52.05 -8.76 14.82
CA TYR A 456 52.27 -7.36 14.49
C TYR A 456 51.70 -6.44 15.59
N ASP A 457 52.42 -5.36 15.89
CA ASP A 457 52.17 -4.46 17.03
C ASP A 457 51.83 -3.00 16.61
N GLY A 458 51.45 -2.79 15.35
CA GLY A 458 51.04 -1.47 14.86
C GLY A 458 52.21 -0.56 14.44
N VAL A 459 53.46 -1.05 14.50
CA VAL A 459 54.63 -0.26 14.13
C VAL A 459 54.65 0.03 12.62
N GLY A 460 54.46 1.30 12.29
CA GLY A 460 54.46 1.80 10.91
C GLY A 460 53.09 2.00 10.28
N ARG A 461 51.98 1.80 11.03
CA ARG A 461 50.59 2.10 10.61
C ARG A 461 50.25 1.56 9.22
N ARG A 462 50.48 0.28 9.00
CA ARG A 462 50.16 -0.39 7.73
C ARG A 462 48.69 -0.77 7.68
N SER A 463 48.05 -0.58 6.54
CA SER A 463 46.70 -1.05 6.22
C SER A 463 46.67 -2.53 5.84
N ASP A 464 47.74 -3.05 5.19
CA ASP A 464 47.91 -4.45 4.82
C ASP A 464 49.13 -5.04 5.54
N VAL A 465 48.90 -6.10 6.31
CA VAL A 465 49.93 -6.84 7.04
C VAL A 465 49.81 -8.33 6.72
N THR A 466 50.89 -8.89 6.19
CA THR A 466 51.08 -10.34 6.10
C THR A 466 52.14 -10.76 7.11
N ALA A 467 51.79 -11.64 8.03
CA ALA A 467 52.66 -12.14 9.07
C ALA A 467 52.57 -13.66 9.18
N SER A 468 53.68 -14.31 9.52
CA SER A 468 53.78 -15.76 9.55
C SER A 468 54.36 -16.29 10.85
N HIS A 469 53.93 -17.47 11.25
CA HIS A 469 54.43 -18.21 12.39
C HIS A 469 54.63 -19.69 12.02
N THR A 470 55.53 -20.39 12.68
CA THR A 470 55.71 -21.84 12.50
C THR A 470 55.49 -22.53 13.84
N PHE A 471 54.50 -23.41 13.89
CA PHE A 471 54.29 -24.28 15.05
C PHE A 471 55.30 -25.42 15.01
N TYR A 472 56.21 -25.44 15.98
CA TYR A 472 57.11 -26.56 16.25
C TYR A 472 56.40 -27.54 17.18
N LEU A 473 55.71 -28.53 16.61
CA LEU A 473 54.85 -29.43 17.38
C LEU A 473 55.64 -30.30 18.36
N GLU A 474 56.95 -30.49 18.15
CA GLU A 474 57.81 -31.22 19.09
C GLU A 474 58.03 -30.49 20.42
N GLU A 475 57.82 -29.18 20.47
CA GLU A 475 57.95 -28.38 21.70
C GLU A 475 56.69 -28.49 22.59
N LEU A 476 55.58 -28.98 22.03
CA LEU A 476 54.31 -29.17 22.72
C LEU A 476 54.21 -30.63 23.24
N PRO A 477 53.71 -30.87 24.46
CA PRO A 477 53.55 -32.21 25.01
C PRO A 477 52.32 -32.93 24.42
N LEU A 478 52.35 -33.22 23.12
CA LEU A 478 51.23 -33.77 22.36
C LEU A 478 51.30 -35.30 22.24
N GLU A 479 50.14 -35.97 22.35
CA GLU A 479 49.97 -37.41 22.07
C GLU A 479 49.04 -37.63 20.86
N PRO A 480 49.07 -38.81 20.19
CA PRO A 480 48.09 -39.12 19.14
C PRO A 480 46.65 -39.04 19.66
N GLY A 481 45.80 -38.28 18.95
CA GLY A 481 44.44 -37.96 19.39
C GLY A 481 44.29 -36.60 20.06
N ASP A 482 45.39 -35.89 20.34
CA ASP A 482 45.37 -34.48 20.75
C ASP A 482 45.23 -33.56 19.53
N PHE A 483 44.92 -32.29 19.79
CA PHE A 483 44.88 -31.26 18.76
C PHE A 483 45.29 -29.88 19.28
N VAL A 484 45.71 -29.02 18.35
CA VAL A 484 45.91 -27.59 18.59
C VAL A 484 44.82 -26.82 17.83
N SER A 485 44.00 -26.06 18.55
CA SER A 485 43.05 -25.12 17.96
C SER A 485 43.73 -23.76 17.82
N TYR A 486 43.55 -23.07 16.69
CA TYR A 486 44.14 -21.75 16.48
C TYR A 486 43.27 -20.85 15.59
N TYR A 487 43.36 -19.55 15.82
CA TYR A 487 42.70 -18.51 15.03
C TYR A 487 43.51 -17.20 15.07
N GLY A 488 43.31 -16.35 14.07
CA GLY A 488 43.92 -15.02 13.99
C GLY A 488 42.93 -13.97 14.51
N ARG A 489 43.41 -12.98 15.25
CA ARG A 489 42.63 -11.84 15.70
C ARG A 489 43.32 -10.54 15.29
N VAL A 490 42.55 -9.61 14.75
CA VAL A 490 43.02 -8.31 14.31
C VAL A 490 42.24 -7.21 15.01
N SER A 491 42.91 -6.08 15.27
CA SER A 491 42.30 -4.87 15.80
C SER A 491 42.67 -3.67 14.93
N ASP A 492 41.72 -2.79 14.68
CA ASP A 492 41.94 -1.50 14.03
C ASP A 492 42.61 -0.49 15.00
N GLY A 493 42.99 0.66 14.44
CA GLY A 493 43.49 1.80 15.19
C GLY A 493 42.41 2.72 15.79
N ASN A 494 41.11 2.43 15.62
CA ASN A 494 40.05 3.35 15.96
C ASN A 494 39.96 3.55 17.48
N ARG A 495 40.08 4.82 17.90
CA ARG A 495 40.01 5.22 19.32
C ARG A 495 38.81 6.09 19.64
N ILE A 496 38.02 6.46 18.64
CA ILE A 496 36.86 7.34 18.80
C ILE A 496 35.65 6.50 19.22
N ALA A 497 35.25 5.53 18.39
CA ALA A 497 34.17 4.60 18.69
C ALA A 497 34.63 3.40 19.57
N GLY A 498 35.95 3.23 19.72
CA GLY A 498 36.59 2.06 20.30
C GLY A 498 37.14 1.13 19.21
N PRO A 499 38.16 0.31 19.53
CA PRO A 499 38.84 -0.47 18.51
C PRO A 499 37.92 -1.58 18.01
N GLN A 500 37.63 -1.60 16.71
CA GLN A 500 36.91 -2.70 16.10
C GLN A 500 37.86 -3.90 15.96
N ARG A 501 37.31 -5.09 16.15
CA ARG A 501 38.06 -6.34 16.15
C ARG A 501 37.41 -7.32 15.19
N ALA A 502 38.24 -8.06 14.49
CA ALA A 502 37.81 -9.21 13.71
C ALA A 502 38.68 -10.42 14.02
N ALA A 503 38.13 -11.61 13.77
CA ALA A 503 38.86 -12.86 13.92
C ALA A 503 38.58 -13.78 12.73
N THR A 504 39.52 -14.69 12.45
CA THR A 504 39.35 -15.72 11.42
C THR A 504 38.31 -16.76 11.85
N ASP A 505 38.05 -17.77 11.02
CA ASP A 505 37.52 -19.04 11.51
C ASP A 505 38.57 -19.74 12.40
N MET A 506 38.13 -20.64 13.28
CA MET A 506 39.02 -21.49 14.08
C MET A 506 39.39 -22.75 13.32
N TYR A 507 40.69 -23.04 13.29
CA TYR A 507 41.28 -24.19 12.61
C TYR A 507 41.90 -25.17 13.59
N PHE A 508 42.03 -26.43 13.18
CA PHE A 508 42.56 -27.51 14.00
C PHE A 508 43.78 -28.20 13.37
N LEU A 509 44.82 -28.41 14.18
CA LEU A 509 45.95 -29.29 13.88
C LEU A 509 45.76 -30.61 14.65
N GLU A 510 45.32 -31.66 13.95
CA GLU A 510 45.05 -32.97 14.55
C GLU A 510 46.30 -33.84 14.59
N ILE A 511 46.65 -34.33 15.78
CA ILE A 511 47.87 -35.11 16.00
C ILE A 511 47.63 -36.59 15.71
N ARG A 512 48.41 -37.12 14.77
CA ARG A 512 48.39 -38.52 14.34
C ARG A 512 49.74 -39.19 14.49
N ARG A 513 49.74 -40.53 14.45
CA ARG A 513 50.97 -41.33 14.43
C ARG A 513 51.73 -41.15 13.10
N PHE A 514 53.06 -41.27 13.19
CA PHE A 514 54.01 -41.06 12.08
C PHE A 514 53.91 -42.08 10.93
N ASP A 515 53.28 -43.23 11.15
CA ASP A 515 53.22 -44.38 10.24
C ASP A 515 52.26 -44.21 9.03
N GLN A 516 51.42 -43.17 9.00
CA GLN A 516 50.34 -43.04 8.02
C GLN A 516 50.73 -42.46 6.64
N ARG A 517 51.86 -41.74 6.50
CA ARG A 517 52.22 -41.10 5.21
C ARG A 517 52.79 -42.08 4.15
N PHE A 518 53.14 -43.32 4.50
CA PHE A 518 53.94 -44.19 3.62
C PHE A 518 53.17 -45.16 2.70
N GLN A 519 51.83 -45.27 2.78
CA GLN A 519 51.07 -46.21 1.93
C GLN A 519 50.15 -45.58 0.88
N GLN A 520 49.96 -44.26 0.88
CA GLN A 520 48.96 -43.60 0.01
C GLN A 520 49.52 -43.04 -1.31
N ALA A 521 50.82 -43.18 -1.59
CA ALA A 521 51.46 -42.58 -2.75
C ALA A 521 51.56 -43.46 -4.02
N GLU A 522 50.97 -44.66 -4.06
CA GLU A 522 51.12 -45.57 -5.23
C GLU A 522 49.84 -46.26 -5.73
N SER A 523 48.65 -45.76 -5.41
CA SER A 523 47.40 -46.24 -6.03
C SER A 523 46.66 -45.09 -6.74
N GLN A 524 47.03 -44.82 -8.00
CA GLN A 524 46.13 -44.19 -8.96
C GLN A 524 45.00 -45.18 -9.30
N GLY A 525 43.86 -45.01 -8.65
CA GLY A 525 42.57 -45.58 -9.01
C GLY A 525 41.49 -44.60 -8.60
N GLU A 526 40.54 -44.32 -9.49
CA GLU A 526 39.37 -43.47 -9.24
C GLU A 526 38.76 -43.74 -7.86
N PRO A 527 38.35 -42.70 -7.11
CA PRO A 527 37.66 -42.89 -5.84
C PRO A 527 36.29 -43.52 -6.10
N GLY A 528 36.27 -44.85 -6.12
CA GLY A 528 35.05 -45.64 -6.09
C GLY A 528 34.37 -45.44 -4.75
N GLU A 529 33.18 -44.87 -4.82
CA GLU A 529 32.22 -44.68 -3.74
C GLU A 529 31.77 -46.05 -3.22
N GLY A 530 32.51 -46.62 -2.27
CA GLY A 530 32.22 -47.93 -1.71
C GLY A 530 33.03 -48.26 -0.44
N GLY A 531 32.33 -48.31 0.70
CA GLY A 531 32.65 -49.25 1.79
C GLY A 531 33.66 -48.84 2.86
N GLY A 532 33.65 -47.58 3.32
CA GLY A 532 34.47 -47.15 4.46
C GLY A 532 33.80 -46.05 5.28
N ALA A 533 32.56 -46.26 5.74
CA ALA A 533 31.87 -45.35 6.64
C ALA A 533 32.62 -45.29 7.98
N SER A 534 33.17 -44.12 8.29
CA SER A 534 34.30 -43.95 9.19
C SER A 534 33.90 -43.72 10.65
N VAL A 535 34.58 -44.40 11.56
CA VAL A 535 34.56 -44.23 13.04
C VAL A 535 34.83 -42.79 13.51
N GLY A 536 35.26 -41.88 12.62
CA GLY A 536 35.48 -40.46 12.90
C GLY A 536 34.28 -39.53 12.76
N GLU A 537 33.07 -40.05 12.59
CA GLU A 537 31.88 -39.21 12.46
C GLU A 537 31.55 -38.44 13.75
N LEU A 538 31.72 -39.06 14.92
CA LEU A 538 31.45 -38.42 16.21
C LEU A 538 32.39 -37.24 16.49
N SER A 539 33.70 -37.43 16.27
CA SER A 539 34.69 -36.36 16.42
C SER A 539 34.50 -35.26 15.38
N ALA A 540 34.08 -35.62 14.15
CA ALA A 540 33.75 -34.64 13.12
C ALA A 540 32.55 -33.78 13.49
N ARG A 541 31.47 -34.38 14.01
CA ARG A 541 30.30 -33.64 14.51
C ARG A 541 30.66 -32.75 15.70
N GLN A 542 31.45 -33.24 16.66
CA GLN A 542 31.90 -32.42 17.78
C GLN A 542 32.74 -31.23 17.31
N ARG A 543 33.65 -31.42 16.34
CA ARG A 543 34.43 -30.32 15.76
C ARG A 543 33.53 -29.27 15.08
N GLN A 544 32.49 -29.71 14.38
CA GLN A 544 31.50 -28.81 13.78
C GLN A 544 30.78 -27.97 14.84
N ILE A 545 30.42 -28.58 15.98
CA ILE A 545 29.82 -27.87 17.11
C ILE A 545 30.79 -26.82 17.64
N VAL A 546 32.04 -27.22 17.95
CA VAL A 546 33.09 -26.30 18.43
C VAL A 546 33.30 -25.11 17.45
N SER A 547 33.41 -25.40 16.15
CA SER A 547 33.56 -24.35 15.13
C SER A 547 32.34 -23.43 15.04
N ALA A 548 31.13 -23.98 15.20
CA ALA A 548 29.90 -23.21 15.13
C ALA A 548 29.68 -22.36 16.41
N THR A 549 30.00 -22.89 17.58
CA THR A 549 30.03 -22.14 18.84
C THR A 549 31.04 -20.99 18.77
N PHE A 550 32.24 -21.23 18.22
CA PHE A 550 33.22 -20.18 17.99
C PHE A 550 32.73 -19.08 17.05
N LYS A 551 32.10 -19.46 15.92
CA LYS A 551 31.51 -18.50 14.97
C LYS A 551 30.46 -17.64 15.64
N LEU A 552 29.59 -18.25 16.44
CA LEU A 552 28.58 -17.53 17.21
C LEU A 552 29.22 -16.56 18.22
N VAL A 553 30.23 -16.99 18.97
CA VAL A 553 30.98 -16.13 19.90
C VAL A 553 31.59 -14.93 19.16
N ARG A 554 32.28 -15.18 18.04
CA ARG A 554 32.92 -14.17 17.21
C ARG A 554 31.93 -13.15 16.67
N ASP A 555 30.79 -13.62 16.14
CA ASP A 555 29.83 -12.78 15.42
C ASP A 555 28.74 -12.18 16.34
N SER A 556 28.73 -12.54 17.63
CA SER A 556 27.69 -12.18 18.61
C SER A 556 27.43 -10.67 18.74
N LEU A 557 28.43 -9.81 18.49
CA LEU A 557 28.28 -8.35 18.55
C LEU A 557 27.59 -7.75 17.31
N THR A 558 27.52 -8.51 16.21
CA THR A 558 26.92 -8.08 14.93
C THR A 558 25.54 -8.69 14.70
N LEU A 559 25.25 -9.83 15.34
CA LEU A 559 23.99 -10.55 15.22
C LEU A 559 22.90 -9.91 16.09
N ALA A 560 21.64 -10.03 15.65
CA ALA A 560 20.50 -9.63 16.45
C ALA A 560 20.30 -10.59 17.65
N ASP A 561 19.80 -10.07 18.77
CA ASP A 561 19.62 -10.84 20.02
C ASP A 561 18.75 -12.11 19.85
N ASP A 562 17.74 -12.06 18.98
CA ASP A 562 16.86 -13.21 18.71
C ASP A 562 17.57 -14.29 17.87
N GLU A 563 18.39 -13.89 16.90
CA GLU A 563 19.20 -14.80 16.09
C GLU A 563 20.28 -15.50 16.93
N VAL A 564 20.93 -14.76 17.84
CA VAL A 564 21.86 -15.35 18.81
C VAL A 564 21.16 -16.40 19.67
N ARG A 565 19.94 -16.11 20.14
CA ARG A 565 19.14 -17.04 20.97
C ARG A 565 18.80 -18.33 20.22
N GLU A 566 18.40 -18.21 18.96
CA GLU A 566 18.07 -19.35 18.10
C GLU A 566 19.30 -20.24 17.83
N ARG A 567 20.43 -19.62 17.46
CA ARG A 567 21.69 -20.33 17.21
C ARG A 567 22.21 -21.04 18.46
N LEU A 568 22.12 -20.40 19.63
CA LEU A 568 22.45 -21.04 20.92
C LEU A 568 21.60 -22.27 21.20
N ALA A 569 20.28 -22.17 21.02
CA ALA A 569 19.38 -23.30 21.23
C ALA A 569 19.72 -24.45 20.28
N THR A 570 20.04 -24.13 19.01
CA THR A 570 20.45 -25.12 18.01
C THR A 570 21.76 -25.81 18.38
N LEU A 571 22.75 -25.08 18.89
CA LEU A 571 24.02 -25.65 19.34
C LEU A 571 23.84 -26.52 20.58
N ALA A 572 23.06 -26.08 21.57
CA ALA A 572 22.76 -26.88 22.76
C ALA A 572 22.06 -28.20 22.38
N LEU A 573 21.11 -28.15 21.44
CA LEU A 573 20.43 -29.32 20.90
C LEU A 573 21.39 -30.28 20.18
N ALA A 574 22.27 -29.75 19.31
CA ALA A 574 23.26 -30.55 18.61
C ALA A 574 24.23 -31.23 19.58
N GLN A 575 24.70 -30.49 20.59
CA GLN A 575 25.59 -30.99 21.63
C GLN A 575 24.93 -32.09 22.48
N GLY A 576 23.68 -31.88 22.91
CA GLY A 576 22.92 -32.86 23.67
C GLY A 576 22.59 -34.13 22.88
N ARG A 577 22.28 -34.00 21.58
CA ARG A 577 22.08 -35.15 20.69
C ARG A 577 23.35 -35.97 20.55
N LEU A 578 24.48 -35.33 20.27
CA LEU A 578 25.76 -36.02 20.14
C LEU A 578 26.18 -36.70 21.45
N ARG A 579 25.94 -36.05 22.60
CA ARG A 579 26.14 -36.67 23.91
C ARG A 579 25.29 -37.94 24.07
N GLY A 580 24.00 -37.89 23.74
CA GLY A 580 23.11 -39.06 23.82
C GLY A 580 23.54 -40.23 22.91
N GLU A 581 24.08 -39.92 21.72
CA GLU A 581 24.69 -40.92 20.83
C GLU A 581 25.92 -41.57 21.47
N VAL A 582 26.82 -40.77 22.06
CA VAL A 582 28.01 -41.26 22.77
C VAL A 582 27.64 -42.09 24.00
N GLU A 583 26.66 -41.67 24.80
CA GLU A 583 26.17 -42.42 25.98
C GLU A 583 25.56 -43.77 25.59
N THR A 584 24.80 -43.80 24.50
CA THR A 584 24.22 -45.04 23.96
C THR A 584 25.32 -46.02 23.55
N LEU A 585 26.35 -45.51 22.86
CA LEU A 585 27.52 -46.29 22.48
C LEU A 585 28.26 -46.85 23.71
N VAL A 586 28.48 -46.01 24.74
CA VAL A 586 29.10 -46.43 26.00
C VAL A 586 28.30 -47.56 26.66
N ALA A 587 26.99 -47.39 26.83
CA ALA A 587 26.11 -48.39 27.45
C ALA A 587 26.15 -49.74 26.70
N GLN A 588 26.23 -49.71 25.37
CA GLN A 588 26.36 -50.91 24.57
C GLN A 588 27.71 -51.61 24.77
N ILE A 589 28.83 -50.86 24.80
CA ILE A 589 30.17 -51.40 25.07
C ILE A 589 30.23 -52.06 26.46
N GLU A 590 29.64 -51.44 27.48
CA GLU A 590 29.58 -51.96 28.84
C GLU A 590 28.72 -53.24 28.92
N SER A 591 27.54 -53.24 28.31
CA SER A 591 26.59 -54.38 28.36
C SER A 591 27.16 -55.68 27.80
N ARG A 592 28.12 -55.59 26.87
CA ARG A 592 28.73 -56.74 26.19
C ARG A 592 30.01 -57.25 26.86
N GLY A 593 30.45 -56.65 27.97
CA GLY A 593 31.58 -57.15 28.75
C GLY A 593 32.93 -57.07 28.02
N VAL A 594 33.09 -56.13 27.09
CA VAL A 594 34.29 -55.94 26.25
C VAL A 594 35.52 -55.50 27.07
N MET A 595 35.31 -55.06 28.30
CA MET A 595 36.33 -54.62 29.27
C MET A 595 37.37 -55.70 29.63
N ALA A 596 37.11 -56.98 29.35
CA ALA A 596 37.91 -58.09 29.86
C ALA A 596 39.04 -58.59 28.94
N LEU A 597 39.19 -58.07 27.71
CA LEU A 597 39.95 -58.77 26.66
C LEU A 597 41.10 -58.01 25.97
N ASP A 598 41.25 -56.67 26.06
CA ASP A 598 42.36 -55.96 25.38
C ASP A 598 42.72 -54.58 25.97
N SER A 599 43.99 -54.15 25.85
CA SER A 599 44.49 -52.87 26.37
C SER A 599 43.99 -51.64 25.61
N THR A 600 43.62 -51.80 24.34
CA THR A 600 43.15 -50.71 23.45
C THR A 600 41.68 -50.37 23.69
N PHE A 601 40.82 -51.37 23.92
CA PHE A 601 39.40 -51.15 24.26
C PHE A 601 39.21 -50.49 25.62
N ARG A 602 40.16 -50.66 26.54
CA ARG A 602 40.17 -49.91 27.81
C ARG A 602 40.33 -48.40 27.57
N ILE A 603 41.14 -47.98 26.60
CA ILE A 603 41.32 -46.55 26.27
C ILE A 603 39.99 -45.96 25.75
N ILE A 604 39.29 -46.69 24.88
CA ILE A 604 37.97 -46.28 24.35
C ILE A 604 36.94 -46.18 25.48
N ALA A 605 36.90 -47.20 26.33
CA ALA A 605 35.97 -47.29 27.45
C ALA A 605 36.22 -46.25 28.55
N GLU A 606 37.46 -45.78 28.71
CA GLU A 606 37.80 -44.67 29.62
C GLU A 606 37.50 -43.30 28.98
N ALA A 607 37.76 -43.13 27.68
CA ALA A 607 37.64 -41.84 27.01
C ALA A 607 36.19 -41.43 26.68
N LEU A 608 35.34 -42.35 26.20
CA LEU A 608 33.97 -42.01 25.78
C LEU A 608 33.08 -41.46 26.92
N PRO A 609 33.12 -42.01 28.16
CA PRO A 609 32.40 -41.41 29.29
C PRO A 609 32.89 -39.99 29.64
N GLN A 610 34.20 -39.75 29.55
CA GLN A 610 34.77 -38.42 29.78
C GLN A 610 34.36 -37.43 28.69
N ALA A 611 34.25 -37.89 27.44
CA ALA A 611 33.68 -37.10 26.36
C ALA A 611 32.23 -36.72 26.68
N ALA A 612 31.38 -37.68 27.06
CA ALA A 612 29.98 -37.41 27.40
C ALA A 612 29.82 -36.42 28.57
N GLU A 613 30.67 -36.52 29.61
CA GLU A 613 30.67 -35.58 30.74
C GLU A 613 31.06 -34.15 30.31
N ALA A 614 32.10 -34.02 29.48
CA ALA A 614 32.49 -32.71 28.94
C ALA A 614 31.40 -32.12 28.02
N MET A 615 30.75 -32.96 27.20
CA MET A 615 29.61 -32.54 26.38
C MET A 615 28.42 -32.06 27.22
N LEU A 616 28.19 -32.67 28.38
CA LEU A 616 27.12 -32.25 29.30
C LEU A 616 27.41 -30.84 29.84
N GLN A 617 28.65 -30.58 30.26
CA GLN A 617 29.05 -29.25 30.73
C GLN A 617 28.90 -28.19 29.62
N ALA A 618 29.28 -28.52 28.39
CA ALA A 618 29.07 -27.65 27.24
C ALA A 618 27.58 -27.40 26.97
N GLU A 619 26.74 -28.44 26.98
CA GLU A 619 25.29 -28.35 26.80
C GLU A 619 24.65 -27.43 27.85
N GLU A 620 25.04 -27.56 29.12
CA GLU A 620 24.56 -26.70 30.21
C GLU A 620 24.95 -25.23 29.97
N GLN A 621 26.21 -24.94 29.63
CA GLN A 621 26.68 -23.58 29.38
C GLN A 621 26.05 -22.93 28.15
N LEU A 622 25.85 -23.69 27.07
CA LEU A 622 25.08 -23.23 25.91
C LEU A 622 23.62 -22.92 26.28
N GLY A 623 23.01 -23.78 27.10
CA GLY A 623 21.66 -23.57 27.65
C GLY A 623 21.56 -22.33 28.55
N GLU A 624 22.59 -22.02 29.32
CA GLU A 624 22.72 -20.82 30.16
C GLU A 624 23.10 -19.55 29.36
N ARG A 625 23.20 -19.64 28.02
CA ARG A 625 23.58 -18.55 27.11
C ARG A 625 24.99 -18.02 27.34
N GLN A 626 25.90 -18.92 27.68
CA GLN A 626 27.32 -18.64 27.88
C GLN A 626 28.16 -19.39 26.83
N PRO A 627 28.08 -19.01 25.53
CA PRO A 627 28.79 -19.74 24.48
C PRO A 627 30.32 -19.64 24.60
N GLN A 628 30.83 -18.55 25.19
CA GLN A 628 32.27 -18.40 25.45
C GLN A 628 32.77 -19.43 26.46
N ASP A 629 31.99 -19.73 27.49
CA ASP A 629 32.37 -20.67 28.53
C ASP A 629 32.26 -22.12 28.02
N ALA A 630 31.30 -22.40 27.13
CA ALA A 630 31.08 -23.70 26.48
C ALA A 630 32.26 -24.18 25.62
N MET A 631 33.04 -23.27 25.04
CA MET A 631 34.12 -23.58 24.11
C MET A 631 35.20 -24.53 24.68
N SER A 632 35.55 -24.38 25.95
CA SER A 632 36.56 -25.23 26.60
C SER A 632 36.06 -26.67 26.78
N PRO A 633 34.89 -26.93 27.42
CA PRO A 633 34.37 -28.29 27.54
C PRO A 633 34.05 -28.94 26.18
N GLU A 634 33.60 -28.19 25.17
CA GLU A 634 33.40 -28.73 23.81
C GLU A 634 34.72 -29.22 23.18
N GLN A 635 35.81 -28.47 23.36
CA GLN A 635 37.14 -28.87 22.89
C GLN A 635 37.70 -30.07 23.67
N VAL A 636 37.46 -30.13 24.98
CA VAL A 636 37.82 -31.29 25.81
C VAL A 636 37.04 -32.54 25.37
N ALA A 637 35.74 -32.41 25.07
CA ALA A 637 34.95 -33.51 24.52
C ALA A 637 35.51 -33.99 23.18
N LEU A 638 35.91 -33.06 22.30
CA LEU A 638 36.56 -33.40 21.02
C LEU A 638 37.85 -34.19 21.23
N GLN A 639 38.68 -33.81 22.20
CA GLN A 639 39.93 -34.50 22.52
C GLN A 639 39.67 -35.96 22.90
N TYR A 640 38.72 -36.21 23.81
CA TYR A 640 38.40 -37.55 24.25
C TYR A 640 37.80 -38.41 23.12
N LEU A 641 36.96 -37.83 22.26
CA LEU A 641 36.46 -38.53 21.07
C LEU A 641 37.59 -38.90 20.10
N GLN A 642 38.51 -37.98 19.81
CA GLN A 642 39.65 -38.25 18.92
C GLN A 642 40.61 -39.29 19.50
N ARG A 643 40.80 -39.27 20.83
CA ARG A 643 41.56 -40.31 21.54
C ARG A 643 40.90 -41.69 21.42
N ALA A 644 39.57 -41.77 21.57
CA ALA A 644 38.83 -43.01 21.37
C ALA A 644 38.91 -43.50 19.90
N GLU A 645 38.75 -42.59 18.93
CA GLU A 645 38.83 -42.89 17.50
C GLU A 645 40.22 -43.38 17.08
N SER A 646 41.29 -42.73 17.55
CA SER A 646 42.67 -43.14 17.26
C SER A 646 42.97 -44.53 17.80
N ALA A 647 42.53 -44.84 19.04
CA ALA A 647 42.65 -46.18 19.62
C ALA A 647 41.89 -47.24 18.81
N PHE A 648 40.67 -46.92 18.34
CA PHE A 648 39.90 -47.83 17.49
C PHE A 648 40.57 -48.08 16.14
N ARG A 649 41.04 -47.02 15.48
CA ARG A 649 41.73 -47.11 14.18
C ARG A 649 43.01 -47.94 14.29
N ASP A 650 43.79 -47.77 15.36
CA ASP A 650 44.99 -48.57 15.63
C ASP A 650 44.66 -50.08 15.69
N ARG A 651 43.52 -50.45 16.29
CA ARG A 651 43.04 -51.84 16.32
C ARG A 651 42.72 -52.35 14.92
N GLN A 652 41.93 -51.62 14.14
CA GLN A 652 41.53 -52.01 12.79
C GLN A 652 42.75 -52.27 11.88
N ILE A 653 43.75 -51.39 11.94
CA ILE A 653 44.99 -51.52 11.17
C ILE A 653 45.81 -52.72 11.66
N SER A 654 45.90 -52.96 12.97
CA SER A 654 46.59 -54.13 13.52
C SER A 654 45.97 -55.47 13.08
N GLN A 655 44.66 -55.48 12.83
CA GLN A 655 43.91 -56.64 12.36
C GLN A 655 44.11 -56.86 10.85
N GLN A 656 44.29 -55.77 10.07
CA GLN A 656 44.53 -55.81 8.63
C GLN A 656 45.97 -56.18 8.26
N GLN A 657 46.95 -55.87 9.14
CA GLN A 657 48.37 -56.22 8.95
C GLN A 657 48.72 -57.65 9.45
N GLY A 658 47.84 -58.26 10.25
CA GLY A 658 47.95 -59.63 10.75
C GLY A 658 47.35 -60.68 9.80
N GLY A 659 48.02 -60.96 8.68
CA GLY A 659 47.61 -62.00 7.74
C GLY A 659 47.75 -63.42 8.29
N GLN A 660 46.78 -63.89 9.08
CA GLN A 660 46.60 -65.31 9.40
C GLN A 660 45.10 -65.66 9.41
N PRO A 661 44.56 -66.22 8.31
CA PRO A 661 43.16 -66.66 8.25
C PRO A 661 43.00 -67.95 9.06
N GLY A 662 42.53 -67.82 10.30
CA GLY A 662 42.21 -68.97 11.15
C GLY A 662 42.54 -68.76 12.61
N GLY A 663 41.77 -67.90 13.29
CA GLY A 663 41.84 -67.74 14.74
C GLY A 663 40.69 -66.88 15.21
N SER A 664 39.79 -67.46 16.00
CA SER A 664 38.57 -66.84 16.54
C SER A 664 38.79 -65.44 17.11
N SER A 665 38.27 -64.41 16.43
CA SER A 665 38.01 -63.09 17.00
C SER A 665 36.60 -62.63 16.63
N ALA A 666 35.59 -63.35 17.12
CA ALA A 666 34.18 -63.03 16.89
C ALA A 666 33.74 -61.71 17.55
N GLY A 667 34.49 -61.16 18.52
CA GLY A 667 34.10 -59.96 19.25
C GLY A 667 34.44 -58.62 18.57
N ALA A 668 35.39 -58.60 17.62
CA ALA A 668 35.80 -57.37 16.92
C ALA A 668 34.97 -57.12 15.66
N ASP A 669 34.65 -58.18 14.90
CA ASP A 669 33.77 -58.11 13.73
C ASP A 669 32.32 -57.78 14.15
N ASP A 670 31.82 -58.34 15.27
CA ASP A 670 30.48 -58.03 15.84
C ASP A 670 30.30 -56.56 16.30
N LEU A 671 31.40 -55.82 16.52
CA LEU A 671 31.38 -54.40 16.91
C LEU A 671 31.46 -53.47 15.71
N ALA A 672 32.21 -53.82 14.67
CA ALA A 672 32.22 -53.11 13.40
C ALA A 672 30.84 -53.21 12.72
N ASP A 673 30.24 -54.42 12.71
CA ASP A 673 28.88 -54.65 12.25
C ASP A 673 27.83 -53.87 13.07
N LEU A 674 28.09 -53.60 14.35
CA LEU A 674 27.21 -52.81 15.22
C LEU A 674 27.18 -51.33 14.82
N PHE A 675 28.36 -50.73 14.64
CA PHE A 675 28.50 -49.35 14.16
C PHE A 675 27.85 -49.20 12.77
N GLU A 676 28.08 -50.16 11.87
CA GLU A 676 27.51 -50.17 10.53
C GLU A 676 25.98 -50.37 10.54
N LEU A 677 25.46 -51.24 11.40
CA LEU A 677 24.01 -51.48 11.55
C LEU A 677 23.26 -50.26 12.08
N GLU A 678 23.85 -49.48 12.99
CA GLU A 678 23.24 -48.25 13.52
C GLU A 678 23.23 -47.13 12.46
N LEU A 679 24.32 -47.02 11.68
CA LEU A 679 24.41 -46.18 10.47
C LEU A 679 23.38 -46.57 9.39
N ASP A 680 23.17 -47.86 9.14
CA ASP A 680 22.19 -48.35 8.17
C ASP A 680 20.74 -48.19 8.65
N LYS A 681 20.49 -48.26 9.96
CA LYS A 681 19.16 -48.01 10.53
C LYS A 681 18.75 -46.54 10.39
N LEU A 682 19.72 -45.63 10.45
CA LEU A 682 19.53 -44.21 10.14
C LEU A 682 19.20 -44.01 8.65
N ARG A 683 19.89 -44.71 7.75
CA ARG A 683 19.64 -44.68 6.30
C ARG A 683 18.23 -45.18 5.93
N ASN A 684 17.76 -46.24 6.59
CA ASN A 684 16.46 -46.86 6.33
C ASN A 684 15.24 -46.04 6.81
N GLN A 685 15.41 -45.01 7.64
CA GLN A 685 14.31 -44.11 8.02
C GLN A 685 13.93 -43.13 6.89
N TYR A 686 14.84 -42.94 5.92
CA TYR A 686 14.65 -42.03 4.78
C TYR A 686 14.04 -42.69 3.54
N GLU A 687 14.05 -44.02 3.43
CA GLU A 687 13.51 -44.76 2.28
C GLU A 687 12.45 -45.80 2.72
N ARG A 688 11.16 -45.47 2.64
CA ARG A 688 10.13 -46.50 2.44
C ARG A 688 9.27 -46.23 1.20
N VAL A 689 9.31 -47.25 0.35
CA VAL A 689 8.81 -47.37 -1.00
C VAL A 689 7.36 -47.85 -0.96
N ASP A 690 6.40 -46.94 -1.09
CA ASP A 690 5.00 -47.28 -1.47
C ASP A 690 4.35 -46.21 -2.37
N ARG A 691 5.14 -45.24 -2.86
CA ARG A 691 4.64 -44.05 -3.58
C ARG A 691 4.78 -44.10 -5.10
N GLY A 692 5.43 -45.11 -5.67
CA GLY A 692 5.69 -45.21 -7.12
C GLY A 692 4.45 -45.48 -7.96
N ALA A 693 3.47 -46.24 -7.46
CA ALA A 693 2.30 -46.65 -8.24
C ALA A 693 1.25 -45.54 -8.44
N ARG A 694 1.21 -44.53 -7.54
CA ARG A 694 0.31 -43.36 -7.68
C ARG A 694 0.88 -42.33 -8.64
N ARG A 695 2.20 -42.05 -8.57
CA ARG A 695 2.92 -41.16 -9.48
C ARG A 695 2.73 -41.52 -10.96
N ALA A 696 2.85 -42.80 -11.29
CA ALA A 696 2.73 -43.28 -12.67
C ALA A 696 1.34 -43.05 -13.30
N ALA A 697 0.31 -42.82 -12.49
CA ALA A 697 -1.05 -42.62 -12.97
C ALA A 697 -1.45 -41.14 -13.02
N ASP A 698 -0.94 -40.30 -12.12
CA ASP A 698 -1.10 -38.85 -12.23
C ASP A 698 -0.27 -38.30 -13.41
N GLU A 699 0.94 -38.85 -13.67
CA GLU A 699 1.73 -38.57 -14.89
C GLU A 699 0.96 -38.91 -16.19
N GLN A 700 0.12 -39.96 -16.17
CA GLN A 700 -0.71 -40.32 -17.32
C GLN A 700 -1.89 -39.37 -17.53
N VAL A 701 -2.41 -38.76 -16.47
CA VAL A 701 -3.44 -37.72 -16.57
C VAL A 701 -2.83 -36.43 -17.13
N ASP A 702 -1.62 -36.06 -16.71
CA ASP A 702 -0.88 -34.90 -17.24
C ASP A 702 -0.61 -35.02 -18.75
N GLU A 703 -0.12 -36.18 -19.18
CA GLU A 703 0.11 -36.46 -20.61
C GLU A 703 -1.19 -36.35 -21.42
N LEU A 704 -2.33 -36.76 -20.85
CA LEU A 704 -3.64 -36.63 -21.50
C LEU A 704 -4.07 -35.18 -21.62
N MET A 705 -3.85 -34.33 -20.61
CA MET A 705 -4.21 -32.91 -20.67
C MET A 705 -3.42 -32.17 -21.75
N GLN A 706 -2.11 -32.41 -21.84
CA GLN A 706 -1.27 -31.83 -22.90
C GLN A 706 -1.74 -32.25 -24.30
N ARG A 707 -2.13 -33.53 -24.46
CA ARG A 707 -2.70 -34.03 -25.72
C ARG A 707 -4.05 -33.39 -26.04
N LEU A 708 -4.91 -33.16 -25.05
CA LEU A 708 -6.20 -32.48 -25.25
C LEU A 708 -6.02 -31.01 -25.65
N GLU A 709 -5.01 -30.34 -25.10
CA GLU A 709 -4.64 -28.98 -25.50
C GLU A 709 -4.22 -28.91 -26.97
N GLU A 710 -3.31 -29.80 -27.36
CA GLU A 710 -2.84 -29.88 -28.74
C GLU A 710 -4.00 -30.20 -29.69
N LEU A 711 -4.89 -31.11 -29.28
CA LEU A 711 -6.08 -31.48 -30.04
C LEU A 711 -7.05 -30.30 -30.20
N ALA A 712 -7.30 -29.53 -29.14
CA ALA A 712 -8.14 -28.33 -29.18
C ALA A 712 -7.52 -27.26 -30.10
N ARG A 713 -6.20 -27.05 -30.01
CA ARG A 713 -5.47 -26.12 -30.88
C ARG A 713 -5.57 -26.52 -32.36
N ARG A 714 -5.43 -27.81 -32.67
CA ARG A 714 -5.58 -28.34 -34.03
C ARG A 714 -7.02 -28.19 -34.53
N GLN A 715 -8.02 -28.46 -33.69
CA GLN A 715 -9.44 -28.26 -34.04
C GLN A 715 -9.75 -26.78 -34.32
N GLN A 716 -9.18 -25.85 -33.55
CA GLN A 716 -9.35 -24.42 -33.79
C GLN A 716 -8.77 -23.99 -35.15
N GLN A 717 -7.56 -24.45 -35.50
CA GLN A 717 -6.95 -24.18 -36.80
C GLN A 717 -7.80 -24.74 -37.96
N GLU A 718 -8.38 -25.93 -37.79
CA GLU A 718 -9.29 -26.49 -38.80
C GLU A 718 -10.59 -25.69 -38.91
N ASN A 719 -11.18 -25.24 -37.80
CA ASN A 719 -12.35 -24.34 -37.83
C ASN A 719 -12.05 -23.03 -38.58
N GLU A 720 -10.88 -22.44 -38.38
CA GLU A 720 -10.43 -21.24 -39.09
C GLU A 720 -10.23 -21.49 -40.59
N ARG A 721 -9.58 -22.60 -40.95
CA ARG A 721 -9.41 -23.03 -42.35
C ARG A 721 -10.76 -23.26 -43.04
N MET A 722 -11.72 -23.83 -42.33
CA MET A 722 -13.08 -24.05 -42.85
C MET A 722 -13.84 -22.73 -43.05
N ARG A 723 -13.71 -21.77 -42.12
CA ARG A 723 -14.28 -20.42 -42.26
C ARG A 723 -13.69 -19.68 -43.45
N ALA A 724 -12.36 -19.75 -43.63
CA ALA A 724 -11.67 -19.13 -44.76
C ALA A 724 -12.11 -19.74 -46.12
N ARG A 725 -12.34 -21.06 -46.16
CA ARG A 725 -12.85 -21.74 -47.37
C ARG A 725 -14.33 -21.45 -47.64
N ALA A 726 -15.15 -21.24 -46.61
CA ALA A 726 -16.56 -20.88 -46.77
C ALA A 726 -16.76 -19.51 -47.44
N GLN A 727 -15.78 -18.60 -47.35
CA GLN A 727 -15.79 -17.30 -48.05
C GLN A 727 -15.35 -17.38 -49.53
N GLN A 728 -14.68 -18.46 -49.96
CA GLN A 728 -14.29 -18.69 -51.35
C GLN A 728 -15.22 -19.72 -51.99
N GLU A 729 -16.25 -19.26 -52.71
CA GLU A 729 -17.30 -20.01 -53.41
C GLU A 729 -16.82 -20.94 -54.56
N ARG A 730 -15.75 -21.73 -54.39
CA ARG A 730 -15.34 -22.76 -55.36
C ARG A 730 -14.77 -24.02 -54.70
N GLY A 731 -15.52 -25.11 -54.83
CA GLY A 731 -14.98 -26.48 -54.91
C GLY A 731 -15.03 -27.27 -53.59
N GLY A 732 -15.92 -28.26 -53.55
CA GLY A 732 -16.11 -29.16 -52.42
C GLY A 732 -15.11 -30.32 -52.33
N GLY A 733 -15.13 -30.98 -51.17
CA GLY A 733 -14.54 -32.29 -50.93
C GLY A 733 -13.09 -32.30 -50.46
N GLY A 734 -12.83 -32.02 -49.18
CA GLY A 734 -11.48 -32.18 -48.61
C GLY A 734 -11.30 -31.93 -47.11
N GLY A 735 -12.30 -31.39 -46.38
CA GLY A 735 -12.19 -31.11 -44.94
C GLY A 735 -12.52 -32.30 -44.01
N GLY A 736 -13.26 -33.31 -44.50
CA GLY A 736 -13.77 -34.39 -43.65
C GLY A 736 -12.75 -35.44 -43.22
N GLU A 737 -11.52 -35.46 -43.77
CA GLU A 737 -10.49 -36.43 -43.37
C GLU A 737 -9.72 -35.98 -42.13
N ALA A 738 -9.30 -34.71 -42.09
CA ALA A 738 -8.69 -34.12 -40.88
C ALA A 738 -9.64 -34.18 -39.67
N GLN A 739 -10.92 -33.89 -39.90
CA GLN A 739 -11.94 -33.94 -38.85
C GLN A 739 -12.22 -35.37 -38.34
N ARG A 740 -12.02 -36.40 -39.17
CA ARG A 740 -12.11 -37.81 -38.75
C ARG A 740 -10.91 -38.25 -37.91
N GLN A 741 -9.70 -37.81 -38.27
CA GLN A 741 -8.49 -38.09 -37.50
C GLN A 741 -8.56 -37.47 -36.09
N LEU A 742 -9.00 -36.22 -35.99
CA LEU A 742 -9.20 -35.55 -34.69
C LEU A 742 -10.24 -36.28 -33.83
N ALA A 743 -11.31 -36.82 -34.45
CA ALA A 743 -12.30 -37.60 -33.74
C ALA A 743 -11.77 -38.93 -33.19
N GLU A 744 -10.88 -39.60 -33.93
CA GLU A 744 -10.24 -40.84 -33.50
C GLU A 744 -9.30 -40.59 -32.31
N GLU A 745 -8.50 -39.54 -32.35
CA GLU A 745 -7.61 -39.12 -31.25
C GLU A 745 -8.40 -38.76 -29.97
N ALA A 746 -9.53 -38.04 -30.11
CA ALA A 746 -10.43 -37.74 -28.99
C ALA A 746 -11.02 -39.03 -28.36
N GLU A 747 -11.40 -40.02 -29.18
CA GLU A 747 -11.95 -41.29 -28.70
C GLU A 747 -10.88 -42.16 -28.00
N GLU A 748 -9.63 -42.11 -28.46
CA GLU A 748 -8.51 -42.75 -27.78
C GLU A 748 -8.25 -42.14 -26.40
N ALA A 749 -8.25 -40.81 -26.31
CA ALA A 749 -8.10 -40.10 -25.03
C ALA A 749 -9.22 -40.51 -24.05
N ALA A 750 -10.47 -40.54 -24.51
CA ALA A 750 -11.61 -40.96 -23.69
C ALA A 750 -11.47 -42.41 -23.17
N ARG A 751 -11.00 -43.34 -24.01
CA ARG A 751 -10.80 -44.75 -23.61
C ARG A 751 -9.70 -44.94 -22.58
N ARG A 752 -8.60 -44.17 -22.67
CA ARG A 752 -7.52 -44.19 -21.68
C ARG A 752 -8.02 -43.67 -20.34
N LEU A 753 -8.77 -42.58 -20.37
CA LEU A 753 -9.29 -41.93 -19.20
C LEU A 753 -10.35 -42.79 -18.49
N GLU A 754 -11.17 -43.54 -19.24
CA GLU A 754 -12.09 -44.55 -18.68
C GLU A 754 -11.35 -45.74 -18.03
N ARG A 755 -10.19 -46.14 -18.56
CA ARG A 755 -9.36 -47.17 -17.94
C ARG A 755 -8.78 -46.69 -16.61
N LEU A 756 -8.20 -45.49 -16.59
CA LEU A 756 -7.67 -44.85 -15.37
C LEU A 756 -8.76 -44.69 -14.31
N SER A 757 -9.96 -44.26 -14.71
CA SER A 757 -11.13 -44.17 -13.82
C SER A 757 -11.45 -45.50 -13.14
N ARG A 758 -11.38 -46.62 -13.87
CA ARG A 758 -11.66 -47.97 -13.35
C ARG A 758 -10.52 -48.53 -12.49
N GLU A 759 -9.26 -48.28 -12.87
CA GLU A 759 -8.08 -48.75 -12.14
C GLU A 759 -7.89 -48.02 -10.81
N GLN A 760 -8.17 -46.72 -10.78
CA GLN A 760 -8.02 -45.88 -9.57
C GLN A 760 -9.31 -45.67 -8.79
N SER A 761 -10.45 -46.19 -9.27
CA SER A 761 -11.77 -45.95 -8.68
C SER A 761 -12.14 -44.46 -8.55
N ARG A 762 -11.75 -43.62 -9.53
CA ARG A 762 -12.08 -42.18 -9.61
C ARG A 762 -13.32 -42.00 -10.51
N PRO A 763 -14.55 -41.88 -9.96
CA PRO A 763 -15.78 -41.73 -10.76
C PRO A 763 -15.80 -40.42 -11.57
N GLU A 764 -15.08 -39.39 -11.13
CA GLU A 764 -15.03 -38.06 -11.75
C GLU A 764 -14.33 -38.10 -13.12
N LEU A 765 -13.27 -38.93 -13.25
CA LEU A 765 -12.64 -39.21 -14.54
C LEU A 765 -13.60 -39.93 -15.50
N GLY A 766 -14.58 -40.68 -14.98
CA GLY A 766 -15.59 -41.33 -15.81
C GLY A 766 -16.50 -40.34 -16.55
N GLU A 767 -16.74 -39.15 -15.98
CA GLU A 767 -17.57 -38.11 -16.55
C GLU A 767 -16.83 -37.34 -17.66
N THR A 768 -15.56 -36.98 -17.44
CA THR A 768 -14.73 -36.35 -18.47
C THR A 768 -14.50 -37.27 -19.67
N ALA A 769 -14.39 -38.59 -19.45
CA ALA A 769 -14.35 -39.58 -20.52
C ALA A 769 -15.67 -39.67 -21.33
N ARG A 770 -16.81 -39.25 -20.78
CA ARG A 770 -18.08 -39.15 -21.55
C ARG A 770 -18.06 -37.89 -22.40
N GLU A 771 -17.62 -36.76 -21.85
CA GLU A 771 -17.51 -35.49 -22.57
C GLU A 771 -16.57 -35.59 -23.79
N LEU A 772 -15.42 -36.27 -23.63
CA LEU A 772 -14.49 -36.52 -24.74
C LEU A 772 -15.07 -37.41 -25.85
N ARG A 773 -15.90 -38.40 -25.49
CA ARG A 773 -16.62 -39.22 -26.48
C ARG A 773 -17.64 -38.40 -27.26
N GLU A 774 -18.33 -37.51 -26.56
CA GLU A 774 -19.29 -36.59 -27.14
C GLU A 774 -18.62 -35.58 -28.08
N ALA A 775 -17.43 -35.09 -27.72
CA ALA A 775 -16.59 -34.26 -28.59
C ALA A 775 -16.20 -35.02 -29.87
N ALA A 776 -15.70 -36.26 -29.74
CA ALA A 776 -15.37 -37.13 -30.88
C ALA A 776 -16.58 -37.36 -31.82
N GLU A 777 -17.78 -37.53 -31.24
CA GLU A 777 -19.00 -37.70 -32.03
C GLU A 777 -19.43 -36.43 -32.76
N THR A 778 -19.29 -35.25 -32.14
CA THR A 778 -19.51 -33.97 -32.85
C THR A 778 -18.52 -33.75 -33.98
N MET A 779 -17.26 -34.15 -33.81
CA MET A 779 -16.27 -34.09 -34.88
C MET A 779 -16.62 -35.02 -36.05
N ARG A 780 -17.06 -36.25 -35.78
CA ARG A 780 -17.54 -37.16 -36.84
C ARG A 780 -18.74 -36.61 -37.60
N ARG A 781 -19.67 -35.95 -36.91
CA ARG A 781 -20.81 -35.27 -37.54
C ARG A 781 -20.36 -34.08 -38.39
N ALA A 782 -19.42 -33.28 -37.90
CA ALA A 782 -18.82 -32.19 -38.66
C ALA A 782 -18.09 -32.69 -39.92
N ALA A 783 -17.47 -33.87 -39.86
CA ALA A 783 -16.80 -34.50 -40.99
C ALA A 783 -17.76 -35.05 -42.05
N ALA A 784 -19.00 -35.38 -41.65
CA ALA A 784 -20.02 -36.00 -42.50
C ALA A 784 -21.04 -35.00 -43.07
N SER A 785 -21.09 -33.75 -42.57
CA SER A 785 -22.03 -32.73 -43.03
C SER A 785 -21.52 -31.99 -44.27
N GLU A 786 -22.37 -31.88 -45.30
CA GLU A 786 -22.08 -31.09 -46.51
C GLU A 786 -22.67 -29.68 -46.38
N SER A 787 -21.77 -28.69 -46.25
CA SER A 787 -22.02 -27.23 -46.26
C SER A 787 -22.77 -26.60 -45.07
N GLY A 788 -22.27 -25.44 -44.60
CA GLY A 788 -22.88 -24.58 -43.57
C GLY A 788 -22.78 -25.07 -42.12
N GLU A 789 -23.29 -26.27 -41.83
CA GLU A 789 -23.42 -26.78 -40.45
C GLU A 789 -22.12 -27.36 -39.87
N SER A 790 -21.18 -27.75 -40.72
CA SER A 790 -19.87 -28.33 -40.31
C SER A 790 -19.04 -27.36 -39.44
N ALA A 791 -19.10 -26.05 -39.73
CA ALA A 791 -18.38 -25.02 -38.96
C ALA A 791 -18.98 -24.82 -37.55
N ALA A 792 -20.29 -24.92 -37.40
CA ALA A 792 -20.96 -24.85 -36.11
C ALA A 792 -20.68 -26.11 -35.26
N GLN A 793 -20.68 -27.28 -35.90
CA GLN A 793 -20.38 -28.55 -35.23
C GLN A 793 -18.89 -28.67 -34.85
N GLY A 794 -17.98 -28.13 -35.66
CA GLY A 794 -16.56 -28.03 -35.33
C GLY A 794 -16.27 -27.06 -34.17
N GLN A 795 -17.05 -25.97 -34.05
CA GLN A 795 -16.99 -25.09 -32.88
C GLN A 795 -17.53 -25.78 -31.63
N ALA A 796 -18.69 -26.45 -31.73
CA ALA A 796 -19.24 -27.22 -30.61
C ALA A 796 -18.29 -28.34 -30.13
N ALA A 797 -17.57 -28.99 -31.05
CA ALA A 797 -16.55 -29.98 -30.70
C ALA A 797 -15.36 -29.36 -29.94
N LEU A 798 -14.93 -28.16 -30.35
CA LEU A 798 -13.87 -27.42 -29.68
C LEU A 798 -14.29 -26.99 -28.27
N ASP A 799 -15.52 -26.54 -28.10
CA ASP A 799 -16.05 -26.13 -26.80
C ASP A 799 -16.11 -27.33 -25.84
N ARG A 800 -16.55 -28.51 -26.31
CA ARG A 800 -16.55 -29.76 -25.51
C ARG A 800 -15.15 -30.25 -25.14
N LEU A 801 -14.16 -30.09 -26.01
CA LEU A 801 -12.76 -30.40 -25.66
C LEU A 801 -12.25 -29.48 -24.55
N ARG A 802 -12.60 -28.19 -24.61
CA ARG A 802 -12.26 -27.21 -23.57
C ARG A 802 -12.97 -27.51 -22.26
N ASP A 803 -14.23 -27.93 -22.31
CA ASP A 803 -15.00 -28.32 -21.14
C ASP A 803 -14.45 -29.60 -20.50
N ALA A 804 -14.11 -30.62 -21.32
CA ALA A 804 -13.46 -31.83 -20.82
C ALA A 804 -12.11 -31.55 -20.15
N ARG A 805 -11.31 -30.63 -20.71
CA ARG A 805 -10.08 -30.16 -20.05
C ARG A 805 -10.38 -29.45 -18.74
N ARG A 806 -11.32 -28.49 -18.74
CA ARG A 806 -11.70 -27.75 -17.53
C ARG A 806 -12.15 -28.67 -16.41
N MET A 807 -12.94 -29.69 -16.71
CA MET A 807 -13.37 -30.69 -15.73
C MET A 807 -12.20 -31.52 -15.20
N LEU A 808 -11.17 -31.81 -16.01
CA LEU A 808 -9.95 -32.48 -15.51
C LEU A 808 -9.16 -31.56 -14.56
N ASP A 809 -9.01 -30.29 -14.92
CA ASP A 809 -8.35 -29.28 -14.06
C ASP A 809 -9.11 -29.12 -12.72
N GLU A 810 -10.44 -29.05 -12.77
CA GLU A 810 -11.31 -28.95 -11.58
C GLU A 810 -11.20 -30.19 -10.68
N ASN A 811 -11.21 -31.39 -11.28
CA ASN A 811 -11.07 -32.64 -10.55
C ASN A 811 -9.69 -32.78 -9.90
N ARG A 812 -8.63 -32.27 -10.56
CA ARG A 812 -7.28 -32.21 -10.00
C ARG A 812 -7.20 -31.24 -8.83
N ALA A 813 -7.73 -30.03 -8.98
CA ALA A 813 -7.78 -29.03 -7.90
C ALA A 813 -8.59 -29.53 -6.70
N ALA A 814 -9.71 -30.20 -6.92
CA ALA A 814 -10.51 -30.83 -5.86
C ALA A 814 -9.76 -31.99 -5.18
N GLY A 815 -8.93 -32.74 -5.92
CA GLY A 815 -8.01 -33.73 -5.38
C GLY A 815 -6.97 -33.12 -4.45
N LEU A 816 -6.26 -32.11 -4.94
CA LEU A 816 -5.25 -31.36 -4.20
C LEU A 816 -5.85 -30.74 -2.91
N ALA A 817 -7.03 -30.14 -3.00
CA ALA A 817 -7.73 -29.55 -1.85
C ALA A 817 -8.03 -30.57 -0.75
N ARG A 818 -8.47 -31.78 -1.11
CA ARG A 818 -8.66 -32.87 -0.13
C ARG A 818 -7.35 -33.27 0.53
N GLU A 819 -6.27 -33.34 -0.24
CA GLU A 819 -4.96 -33.75 0.30
C GLU A 819 -4.34 -32.67 1.21
N ILE A 820 -4.48 -31.37 0.89
CA ILE A 820 -4.11 -30.29 1.80
C ILE A 820 -5.01 -30.31 3.03
N GLN A 821 -6.32 -30.56 2.89
CA GLN A 821 -7.24 -30.66 4.02
C GLN A 821 -6.86 -31.81 4.97
N ASP A 822 -6.42 -32.95 4.43
CA ASP A 822 -5.91 -34.07 5.22
C ASP A 822 -4.60 -33.70 5.94
N ALA A 823 -3.71 -32.94 5.29
CA ALA A 823 -2.48 -32.41 5.89
C ALA A 823 -2.80 -31.41 7.02
N LEU A 824 -3.78 -30.53 6.82
CA LEU A 824 -4.26 -29.59 7.83
C LEU A 824 -4.84 -30.34 9.05
N ALA A 825 -5.63 -31.39 8.80
CA ALA A 825 -6.17 -32.22 9.86
C ALA A 825 -5.08 -32.94 10.68
N ARG A 826 -3.96 -33.32 10.05
CA ARG A 826 -2.76 -33.86 10.72
C ARG A 826 -2.08 -32.79 11.57
N ALA A 827 -1.80 -31.61 11.02
CA ALA A 827 -1.21 -30.49 11.75
C ALA A 827 -2.05 -30.12 13.00
N GLN A 828 -3.37 -30.05 12.86
CA GLN A 828 -4.29 -29.80 13.97
C GLN A 828 -4.28 -30.90 15.04
N ARG A 829 -4.11 -32.18 14.65
CA ARG A 829 -3.97 -33.27 15.62
C ARG A 829 -2.65 -33.17 16.37
N LEU A 830 -1.56 -32.90 15.67
CA LEU A 830 -0.23 -32.69 16.26
C LEU A 830 -0.25 -31.55 17.28
N ARG A 831 -0.85 -30.40 16.94
CA ARG A 831 -1.00 -29.28 17.88
C ARG A 831 -1.78 -29.66 19.13
N ARG A 832 -2.93 -30.34 18.98
CA ARG A 832 -3.72 -30.83 20.13
C ARG A 832 -2.98 -31.87 20.97
N GLN A 833 -2.18 -32.75 20.35
CA GLN A 833 -1.34 -33.69 21.07
C GLN A 833 -0.24 -32.95 21.86
N GLN A 834 0.34 -31.89 21.29
CA GLN A 834 1.33 -31.05 21.96
C GLN A 834 0.75 -30.30 23.17
N GLU A 835 -0.45 -29.75 23.06
CA GLU A 835 -1.17 -29.15 24.19
C GLU A 835 -1.39 -30.18 25.32
N ALA A 836 -1.75 -31.42 24.99
CA ALA A 836 -1.90 -32.50 25.97
C ALA A 836 -0.56 -32.93 26.59
N VAL A 837 0.53 -32.90 25.81
CA VAL A 837 1.89 -33.14 26.30
C VAL A 837 2.31 -32.08 27.30
N MET A 838 2.04 -30.80 27.04
CA MET A 838 2.30 -29.70 27.98
C MET A 838 1.57 -29.90 29.31
N ASP A 839 0.29 -30.24 29.25
CA ASP A 839 -0.54 -30.57 30.42
C ASP A 839 0.04 -31.76 31.22
N ASP A 840 0.49 -32.81 30.54
CA ASP A 840 1.05 -34.00 31.17
C ASP A 840 2.42 -33.73 31.80
N VAL A 841 3.26 -32.89 31.17
CA VAL A 841 4.52 -32.38 31.74
C VAL A 841 4.26 -31.53 32.99
N GLU A 842 3.21 -30.71 33.01
CA GLU A 842 2.87 -29.90 34.19
C GLU A 842 2.33 -30.76 35.36
N ARG A 843 1.60 -31.85 35.05
CA ARG A 843 1.09 -32.81 36.06
C ARG A 843 2.17 -33.67 36.69
N LEU A 844 3.22 -34.04 35.94
CA LEU A 844 4.39 -34.77 36.43
C LEU A 844 5.14 -34.04 37.57
N ARG A 845 4.88 -32.74 37.77
CA ARG A 845 5.39 -31.96 38.90
C ARG A 845 4.76 -32.33 40.25
N GLY A 846 3.57 -32.95 40.25
CA GLY A 846 2.68 -33.02 41.43
C GLY A 846 2.77 -34.30 42.27
N ASP A 847 3.19 -35.45 41.72
CA ASP A 847 3.09 -36.75 42.42
C ASP A 847 4.23 -37.74 42.06
N PRO A 848 5.25 -37.91 42.94
CA PRO A 848 6.44 -38.71 42.66
C PRO A 848 6.22 -40.24 42.58
N ALA A 849 5.00 -40.74 42.85
CA ALA A 849 4.68 -42.17 42.82
C ALA A 849 3.91 -42.62 41.56
N ALA A 850 3.41 -41.69 40.75
CA ALA A 850 2.69 -41.94 39.49
C ALA A 850 3.62 -41.94 38.24
N ASP A 851 4.89 -41.55 38.42
CA ASP A 851 5.86 -41.20 37.38
C ASP A 851 6.13 -42.30 36.33
N GLY A 852 6.19 -43.58 36.72
CA GLY A 852 6.72 -44.62 35.83
C GLY A 852 5.86 -44.96 34.60
N GLU A 853 4.54 -44.95 34.75
CA GLU A 853 3.61 -45.34 33.67
C GLU A 853 3.22 -44.13 32.80
N GLN A 854 2.98 -42.98 33.43
CA GLN A 854 2.69 -41.72 32.74
C GLN A 854 3.87 -41.27 31.88
N MET A 855 5.10 -41.43 32.38
CA MET A 855 6.30 -41.09 31.63
C MET A 855 6.51 -41.95 30.39
N ARG A 856 6.17 -43.24 30.46
CA ARG A 856 6.23 -44.14 29.30
C ARG A 856 5.20 -43.75 28.24
N GLN A 857 3.97 -43.47 28.66
CA GLN A 857 2.91 -42.99 27.75
C GLN A 857 3.28 -41.66 27.09
N LEU A 858 3.91 -40.74 27.85
CA LEU A 858 4.40 -39.48 27.32
C LEU A 858 5.52 -39.67 26.28
N THR A 859 6.45 -40.58 26.57
CA THR A 859 7.56 -40.94 25.68
C THR A 859 7.03 -41.55 24.37
N GLU A 860 6.10 -42.51 24.47
CA GLU A 860 5.47 -43.16 23.32
C GLU A 860 4.71 -42.14 22.45
N ARG A 861 3.94 -41.23 23.07
CA ARG A 861 3.25 -40.15 22.34
C ARG A 861 4.21 -39.23 21.61
N LYS A 862 5.32 -38.84 22.25
CA LYS A 862 6.34 -37.99 21.60
C LYS A 862 6.99 -38.71 20.41
N ASP A 863 7.23 -40.01 20.51
CA ASP A 863 7.74 -40.80 19.38
C ASP A 863 6.73 -40.87 18.23
N GLU A 864 5.45 -41.07 18.53
CA GLU A 864 4.37 -41.03 17.53
C GLU A 864 4.25 -39.66 16.86
N MET A 865 4.31 -38.58 17.65
CA MET A 865 4.26 -37.21 17.14
C MET A 865 5.44 -36.89 16.22
N ALA A 866 6.67 -37.25 16.60
CA ALA A 866 7.85 -37.01 15.78
C ALA A 866 7.77 -37.76 14.43
N ALA A 867 7.23 -38.98 14.44
CA ALA A 867 6.97 -39.74 13.22
C ALA A 867 5.89 -39.07 12.35
N GLU A 868 4.78 -38.61 12.94
CA GLU A 868 3.68 -37.94 12.21
C GLU A 868 4.12 -36.58 11.62
N VAL A 869 4.97 -35.82 12.32
CA VAL A 869 5.59 -34.58 11.79
C VAL A 869 6.48 -34.87 10.58
N SER A 870 7.34 -35.89 10.67
CA SER A 870 8.24 -36.28 9.57
C SER A 870 7.45 -36.79 8.35
N ASP A 871 6.34 -37.48 8.57
CA ASP A 871 5.42 -37.88 7.50
C ASP A 871 4.72 -36.68 6.87
N LEU A 872 4.31 -35.71 7.68
CA LEU A 872 3.68 -34.48 7.24
C LEU A 872 4.63 -33.61 6.41
N GLU A 873 5.88 -33.41 6.82
CA GLU A 873 6.90 -32.67 6.04
C GLU A 873 7.05 -33.24 4.62
N ARG A 874 7.15 -34.58 4.53
CA ARG A 874 7.27 -35.29 3.25
C ARG A 874 6.00 -35.16 2.41
N GLN A 875 4.83 -35.15 3.05
CA GLN A 875 3.55 -34.92 2.38
C GLN A 875 3.47 -33.49 1.84
N LEU A 876 3.81 -32.47 2.64
CA LEU A 876 3.78 -31.05 2.24
C LEU A 876 4.75 -30.75 1.10
N THR A 877 5.98 -31.29 1.17
CA THR A 877 6.97 -31.17 0.07
C THR A 877 6.44 -31.76 -1.23
N GLN A 878 5.69 -32.87 -1.15
CA GLN A 878 5.09 -33.50 -2.31
C GLN A 878 3.93 -32.66 -2.85
N LEU A 879 2.99 -32.26 -1.99
CA LEU A 879 1.86 -31.41 -2.37
C LEU A 879 2.32 -30.10 -3.00
N SER A 880 3.42 -29.52 -2.51
CA SER A 880 4.01 -28.32 -3.10
C SER A 880 4.45 -28.55 -4.56
N ARG A 881 5.05 -29.71 -4.87
CA ARG A 881 5.45 -30.05 -6.24
C ARG A 881 4.23 -30.31 -7.11
N ASP A 882 3.25 -31.03 -6.60
CA ASP A 882 2.02 -31.39 -7.32
C ASP A 882 1.16 -30.15 -7.61
N ALA A 883 1.23 -29.12 -6.76
CA ALA A 883 0.56 -27.83 -6.95
C ALA A 883 1.31 -26.86 -7.88
N ARG A 884 2.59 -27.12 -8.24
CA ARG A 884 3.47 -26.11 -8.87
C ARG A 884 2.94 -25.57 -10.19
N ASP A 885 2.40 -26.46 -11.02
CA ASP A 885 2.04 -26.11 -12.41
C ASP A 885 0.65 -25.48 -12.50
N ASP A 886 -0.28 -25.88 -11.62
CA ASP A 886 -1.70 -25.46 -11.69
C ASP A 886 -2.13 -24.50 -10.57
N GLN A 887 -1.42 -24.47 -9.44
CA GLN A 887 -1.73 -23.68 -8.23
C GLN A 887 -0.45 -23.11 -7.62
N PRO A 888 0.24 -22.16 -8.29
CA PRO A 888 1.54 -21.65 -7.86
C PRO A 888 1.53 -21.04 -6.45
N ASP A 889 0.42 -20.39 -6.06
CA ASP A 889 0.26 -19.77 -4.75
C ASP A 889 0.15 -20.83 -3.64
N ALA A 890 -0.67 -21.87 -3.85
CA ALA A 890 -0.75 -23.01 -2.93
C ALA A 890 0.59 -23.77 -2.87
N SER A 891 1.28 -23.91 -4.01
CA SER A 891 2.61 -24.52 -4.09
C SER A 891 3.65 -23.77 -3.25
N ALA A 892 3.64 -22.43 -3.30
CA ALA A 892 4.53 -21.59 -2.51
C ALA A 892 4.26 -21.77 -1.01
N ARG A 893 3.01 -21.62 -0.57
CA ARG A 893 2.62 -21.79 0.84
C ARG A 893 2.95 -23.17 1.39
N LEU A 894 2.69 -24.24 0.63
CA LEU A 894 3.07 -25.60 1.01
C LEU A 894 4.58 -25.82 1.08
N ARG A 895 5.35 -25.12 0.23
CA ARG A 895 6.82 -25.19 0.24
C ARG A 895 7.37 -24.52 1.49
N ASP A 896 6.80 -23.39 1.85
CA ASP A 896 7.18 -22.63 3.03
C ASP A 896 6.83 -23.43 4.29
N ALA A 897 5.61 -23.98 4.38
CA ALA A 897 5.22 -24.90 5.46
C ALA A 897 6.19 -26.10 5.60
N ALA A 898 6.58 -26.74 4.49
CA ALA A 898 7.53 -27.85 4.50
C ALA A 898 8.95 -27.42 4.90
N ARG A 899 9.37 -26.21 4.45
CA ARG A 899 10.65 -25.62 4.84
C ARG A 899 10.66 -25.33 6.33
N ASP A 900 9.60 -24.75 6.88
CA ASP A 900 9.53 -24.35 8.28
C ASP A 900 9.56 -25.56 9.21
N VAL A 901 8.89 -26.67 8.86
CA VAL A 901 9.01 -27.93 9.63
C VAL A 901 10.45 -28.41 9.71
N ARG A 902 11.18 -28.33 8.59
CA ARG A 902 12.56 -28.80 8.47
C ARG A 902 13.55 -27.86 9.13
N ASP A 903 13.42 -26.57 8.87
CA ASP A 903 14.34 -25.53 9.32
C ASP A 903 14.17 -25.33 10.84
N ASN A 904 12.93 -25.34 11.36
CA ASN A 904 12.66 -25.38 12.80
C ASN A 904 12.90 -26.76 13.44
N ARG A 905 13.22 -27.80 12.65
CA ARG A 905 13.50 -29.17 13.09
C ARG A 905 12.47 -29.70 14.10
N ILE A 906 11.19 -29.50 13.82
CA ILE A 906 10.10 -29.77 14.79
C ILE A 906 10.14 -31.22 15.30
N ALA A 907 10.37 -32.20 14.41
CA ALA A 907 10.49 -33.60 14.78
C ALA A 907 11.67 -33.86 15.74
N ASP A 908 12.82 -33.22 15.51
CA ASP A 908 13.98 -33.36 16.39
C ASP A 908 13.75 -32.70 17.74
N LYS A 909 13.10 -31.51 17.78
CA LYS A 909 12.72 -30.84 19.04
C LYS A 909 11.80 -31.74 19.88
N ILE A 910 10.83 -32.42 19.26
CA ILE A 910 9.96 -33.39 19.94
C ILE A 910 10.77 -34.57 20.51
N LEU A 911 11.69 -35.16 19.73
CA LEU A 911 12.53 -36.26 20.21
C LEU A 911 13.53 -35.86 21.29
N TYR A 912 14.05 -34.64 21.24
CA TYR A 912 14.94 -34.10 22.26
C TYR A 912 14.19 -33.80 23.56
N SER A 913 13.03 -33.16 23.48
CA SER A 913 12.18 -32.87 24.64
C SER A 913 11.83 -34.14 25.43
N ARG A 914 11.72 -35.30 24.76
CA ARG A 914 11.57 -36.62 25.39
C ARG A 914 12.70 -36.93 26.39
N GLY A 915 13.95 -36.67 26.03
CA GLY A 915 15.11 -36.86 26.91
C GLY A 915 15.19 -35.82 28.03
N VAL A 916 14.80 -34.58 27.72
CA VAL A 916 14.73 -33.49 28.70
C VAL A 916 13.70 -33.75 29.79
N VAL A 917 12.50 -34.22 29.42
CA VAL A 917 11.46 -34.56 30.40
C VAL A 917 11.94 -35.68 31.34
N GLN A 918 12.82 -36.59 30.88
CA GLN A 918 13.47 -37.61 31.72
C GLN A 918 14.54 -37.04 32.66
N GLY A 919 15.18 -35.93 32.29
CA GLY A 919 16.32 -35.30 32.98
C GLY A 919 16.00 -34.52 34.27
N ARG A 920 14.76 -34.53 34.77
CA ARG A 920 14.31 -33.85 36.01
C ARG A 920 14.48 -32.31 36.04
N SER A 921 14.75 -31.62 34.92
CA SER A 921 14.75 -30.15 34.83
C SER A 921 13.38 -29.62 34.31
N PRO A 922 12.43 -29.26 35.19
CA PRO A 922 11.04 -29.02 34.78
C PRO A 922 10.86 -27.70 34.02
N GLU A 923 11.71 -26.70 34.29
CA GLU A 923 11.69 -25.40 33.62
C GLU A 923 12.25 -25.49 32.20
N TYR A 924 13.27 -26.33 31.99
CA TYR A 924 13.87 -26.56 30.69
C TYR A 924 12.92 -27.32 29.76
N ALA A 925 12.26 -28.38 30.27
CA ALA A 925 11.23 -29.11 29.53
C ALA A 925 10.10 -28.19 29.03
N ARG A 926 9.58 -27.33 29.91
CA ARG A 926 8.48 -26.42 29.59
C ARG A 926 8.80 -25.49 28.42
N ASN A 927 9.98 -24.89 28.41
CA ASN A 927 10.39 -23.98 27.34
C ASN A 927 10.41 -24.69 25.97
N PHE A 928 10.87 -25.95 25.94
CA PHE A 928 10.81 -26.75 24.73
C PHE A 928 9.39 -27.07 24.30
N GLU A 929 8.51 -27.42 25.24
CA GLU A 929 7.12 -27.73 24.88
C GLU A 929 6.37 -26.49 24.35
N GLU A 930 6.64 -25.30 24.90
CA GLU A 930 6.08 -24.03 24.41
C GLU A 930 6.59 -23.67 23.00
N GLN A 931 7.89 -23.91 22.72
CA GLN A 931 8.45 -23.71 21.38
C GLN A 931 7.85 -24.67 20.35
N ILE A 932 7.74 -25.96 20.68
CA ILE A 932 7.14 -26.96 19.79
C ILE A 932 5.66 -26.62 19.51
N ALA A 933 4.94 -26.10 20.51
CA ALA A 933 3.56 -25.66 20.32
C ALA A 933 3.44 -24.50 19.32
N ALA A 934 4.32 -23.50 19.43
CA ALA A 934 4.37 -22.37 18.51
C ALA A 934 4.73 -22.80 17.08
N ASP A 935 5.72 -23.68 16.92
CA ASP A 935 6.14 -24.19 15.60
C ASP A 935 5.00 -24.97 14.91
N LEU A 936 4.24 -25.78 15.67
CA LEU A 936 3.08 -26.53 15.17
C LEU A 936 1.88 -25.63 14.85
N GLU A 937 1.75 -24.50 15.53
CA GLU A 937 0.72 -23.49 15.23
C GLU A 937 1.01 -22.78 13.91
N ALA A 938 2.25 -22.33 13.69
CA ALA A 938 2.70 -21.75 12.42
C ALA A 938 2.47 -22.73 11.25
N LEU A 939 2.88 -23.99 11.43
CA LEU A 939 2.62 -25.05 10.46
C LEU A 939 1.13 -25.21 10.11
N GLU A 940 0.24 -25.13 11.10
CA GLU A 940 -1.19 -25.22 10.84
C GLU A 940 -1.69 -24.01 10.01
N GLU A 941 -1.18 -22.82 10.30
CA GLU A 941 -1.53 -21.59 9.60
C GLU A 941 -1.12 -21.65 8.13
N ASP A 942 0.12 -22.00 7.83
CA ASP A 942 0.61 -22.07 6.45
C ASP A 942 -0.15 -23.09 5.60
N VAL A 943 -0.48 -24.25 6.19
CA VAL A 943 -1.26 -25.29 5.49
C VAL A 943 -2.71 -24.83 5.28
N ARG A 944 -3.26 -24.03 6.20
CA ARG A 944 -4.60 -23.43 6.05
C ARG A 944 -4.61 -22.36 4.97
N GLU A 945 -3.59 -21.52 4.91
CA GLU A 945 -3.45 -20.52 3.85
C GLU A 945 -3.28 -21.19 2.48
N ALA A 946 -2.50 -22.26 2.40
CA ALA A 946 -2.37 -23.07 1.19
C ALA A 946 -3.72 -23.64 0.72
N LEU A 947 -4.57 -24.10 1.65
CA LEU A 947 -5.92 -24.57 1.32
C LEU A 947 -6.81 -23.44 0.79
N GLY A 948 -6.71 -22.25 1.37
CA GLY A 948 -7.43 -21.05 0.91
C GLY A 948 -6.97 -20.56 -0.47
N ALA A 949 -5.72 -20.84 -0.84
CA ALA A 949 -5.17 -20.52 -2.15
C ALA A 949 -5.63 -21.47 -3.27
N ILE A 950 -6.19 -22.65 -2.94
CA ILE A 950 -6.73 -23.58 -3.94
C ILE A 950 -8.14 -23.15 -4.36
N GLY A 951 -8.31 -22.84 -5.64
CA GLY A 951 -9.63 -22.68 -6.24
C GLY A 951 -9.77 -21.52 -7.22
N GLU A 952 -8.81 -20.61 -7.24
CA GLU A 952 -8.76 -19.53 -8.20
C GLU A 952 -7.35 -19.37 -8.74
N SER A 953 -7.12 -19.87 -9.95
CA SER A 953 -5.96 -19.39 -10.71
C SER A 953 -6.18 -17.90 -11.01
N ARG A 954 -5.10 -17.12 -10.98
CA ARG A 954 -5.09 -15.72 -11.42
C ARG A 954 -5.84 -15.54 -12.73
N ASP A 955 -5.62 -16.44 -13.70
CA ASP A 955 -6.31 -16.42 -14.99
C ASP A 955 -7.83 -16.62 -14.89
N ARG A 956 -8.33 -17.40 -13.93
CA ARG A 956 -9.78 -17.56 -13.69
C ARG A 956 -10.37 -16.33 -13.00
N ARG A 957 -9.64 -15.68 -12.07
CA ARG A 957 -10.04 -14.41 -11.47
C ARG A 957 -10.12 -13.31 -12.53
N LEU A 958 -9.10 -13.23 -13.38
CA LEU A 958 -9.05 -12.31 -14.50
C LEU A 958 -10.13 -12.60 -15.56
N ALA A 959 -10.38 -13.88 -15.90
CA ALA A 959 -11.46 -14.25 -16.82
C ALA A 959 -12.85 -13.92 -16.27
N ARG A 960 -13.06 -14.06 -14.95
CA ARG A 960 -14.32 -13.65 -14.31
C ARG A 960 -14.47 -12.14 -14.32
N SER A 961 -13.42 -11.41 -13.94
CA SER A 961 -13.42 -9.94 -13.97
C SER A 961 -13.67 -9.39 -15.38
N LEU A 962 -13.18 -10.08 -16.43
CA LEU A 962 -13.47 -9.76 -17.83
C LEU A 962 -14.95 -9.96 -18.17
N GLU A 963 -15.55 -11.06 -17.72
CA GLU A 963 -16.98 -11.32 -17.95
C GLU A 963 -17.87 -10.35 -17.18
N GLU A 964 -17.52 -10.02 -15.94
CA GLU A 964 -18.18 -8.97 -15.14
C GLU A 964 -18.07 -7.60 -15.82
N THR A 965 -16.90 -7.28 -16.41
CA THR A 965 -16.71 -6.07 -17.22
C THR A 965 -17.65 -6.05 -18.43
N ARG A 966 -17.77 -7.18 -19.15
CA ARG A 966 -18.70 -7.31 -20.29
C ARG A 966 -20.15 -7.15 -19.90
N GLU A 967 -20.56 -7.79 -18.80
CA GLU A 967 -21.91 -7.66 -18.28
C GLU A 967 -22.22 -6.20 -17.90
N LEU A 968 -21.25 -5.48 -17.33
CA LEU A 968 -21.39 -4.06 -17.02
C LEU A 968 -21.51 -3.20 -18.28
N VAL A 969 -20.69 -3.43 -19.31
CA VAL A 969 -20.79 -2.77 -20.62
C VAL A 969 -22.17 -2.99 -21.23
N ASN A 970 -22.62 -4.25 -21.30
CA ASN A 970 -23.92 -4.62 -21.85
C ASN A 970 -25.08 -4.03 -21.01
N ALA A 971 -24.95 -4.00 -19.69
CA ALA A 971 -25.95 -3.42 -18.81
C ALA A 971 -26.07 -1.90 -19.00
N LEU A 972 -24.96 -1.19 -19.14
CA LEU A 972 -24.93 0.25 -19.40
C LEU A 972 -25.45 0.60 -20.80
N GLU A 973 -25.16 -0.22 -21.81
CA GLU A 973 -25.74 -0.09 -23.16
C GLU A 973 -27.25 -0.30 -23.17
N SER A 974 -27.72 -1.35 -22.49
CA SER A 974 -29.16 -1.60 -22.34
C SER A 974 -29.86 -0.47 -21.57
N LEU A 975 -29.15 0.21 -20.67
CA LEU A 975 -29.65 1.37 -19.94
C LEU A 975 -29.72 2.60 -20.86
N ASP A 976 -28.70 2.85 -21.69
CA ASP A 976 -28.73 3.90 -22.73
C ASP A 976 -29.90 3.69 -23.70
N ASP A 977 -30.08 2.47 -24.22
CA ASP A 977 -31.16 2.13 -25.14
C ASP A 977 -32.55 2.31 -24.52
N ARG A 978 -32.71 1.93 -23.25
CA ARG A 978 -33.98 2.13 -22.52
C ARG A 978 -34.25 3.62 -22.28
N ILE A 979 -33.23 4.41 -21.92
CA ILE A 979 -33.40 5.87 -21.76
C ILE A 979 -33.71 6.54 -23.10
N ARG A 980 -33.11 6.09 -24.21
CA ARG A 980 -33.43 6.55 -25.57
C ARG A 980 -34.86 6.23 -26.00
N SER A 981 -35.31 5.00 -25.72
CA SER A 981 -36.68 4.58 -26.02
C SER A 981 -37.73 5.37 -25.21
N ALA A 982 -37.40 5.72 -23.96
CA ALA A 982 -38.25 6.53 -23.09
C ALA A 982 -38.23 8.04 -23.45
N SER A 983 -37.11 8.55 -23.97
CA SER A 983 -36.96 9.95 -24.40
C SER A 983 -37.44 10.22 -25.84
N GLY A 984 -37.71 9.19 -26.63
CA GLY A 984 -38.36 9.29 -27.95
C GLY A 984 -37.43 9.65 -29.11
N ALA A 985 -36.12 9.38 -29.00
CA ALA A 985 -35.15 9.59 -30.07
C ALA A 985 -35.20 8.43 -31.11
N PRO A 986 -35.17 8.69 -32.43
CA PRO A 986 -35.11 7.63 -33.44
C PRO A 986 -33.72 6.99 -33.52
N PRO A 987 -33.61 5.68 -33.84
CA PRO A 987 -32.34 4.98 -33.96
C PRO A 987 -31.52 5.44 -35.17
N PRO A 988 -30.17 5.32 -35.17
CA PRO A 988 -29.36 5.54 -36.36
C PRO A 988 -29.58 4.39 -37.37
N ASP A 989 -29.61 4.73 -38.65
CA ASP A 989 -29.70 3.78 -39.77
C ASP A 989 -28.55 2.76 -39.75
N GLU A 990 -28.83 1.50 -39.39
CA GLU A 990 -28.02 0.36 -39.78
C GLU A 990 -28.68 -0.39 -40.93
N GLN A 991 -27.99 -0.37 -42.07
CA GLN A 991 -28.38 -1.08 -43.28
C GLN A 991 -28.37 -2.59 -43.04
N ALA A 992 -29.49 -3.20 -43.39
CA ALA A 992 -29.78 -4.62 -43.33
C ALA A 992 -28.84 -5.48 -44.19
N GLN A 993 -28.47 -6.65 -43.66
CA GLN A 993 -28.41 -7.90 -44.42
C GLN A 993 -28.54 -9.13 -43.51
N MET A 994 -29.77 -9.64 -43.37
CA MET A 994 -30.04 -11.09 -43.21
C MET A 994 -31.39 -11.43 -43.86
N PRO A 995 -31.51 -12.55 -44.61
CA PRO A 995 -32.78 -13.08 -45.11
C PRO A 995 -33.49 -14.03 -44.10
N GLY A 996 -34.82 -14.15 -44.24
CA GLY A 996 -35.75 -14.93 -43.39
C GLY A 996 -35.49 -16.45 -43.31
N GLU A 997 -36.13 -17.23 -42.43
CA GLU A 997 -37.58 -17.62 -42.38
C GLU A 997 -37.87 -18.49 -41.07
N PRO A 998 -39.00 -19.22 -40.84
CA PRO A 998 -40.22 -18.82 -40.12
C PRO A 998 -40.68 -19.65 -38.87
N GLY A 999 -41.48 -19.02 -37.97
CA GLY A 999 -42.75 -19.55 -37.39
C GLY A 999 -42.79 -20.43 -36.11
N GLN A 1000 -43.53 -19.99 -35.06
CA GLN A 1000 -44.78 -20.62 -34.54
C GLN A 1000 -45.31 -20.03 -33.19
N THR A 1001 -46.59 -19.60 -33.22
CA THR A 1001 -47.69 -19.64 -32.21
C THR A 1001 -47.42 -19.51 -30.70
N GLY A 1002 -47.96 -18.46 -30.04
CA GLY A 1002 -49.21 -18.46 -29.23
C GLY A 1002 -48.86 -17.80 -27.87
N GLU A 1003 -49.64 -16.99 -27.15
CA GLU A 1003 -51.06 -16.87 -26.89
C GLU A 1003 -51.33 -15.47 -26.26
N GLN A 1004 -52.56 -14.97 -26.40
CA GLN A 1004 -53.09 -13.78 -25.71
C GLN A 1004 -53.44 -14.09 -24.23
N PRO A 1005 -53.50 -13.08 -23.34
CA PRO A 1005 -54.83 -12.56 -23.03
C PRO A 1005 -54.90 -11.03 -22.86
N GLN A 1006 -56.13 -10.57 -23.08
CA GLN A 1006 -56.60 -9.20 -23.15
C GLN A 1006 -56.96 -8.65 -21.76
N ARG A 1007 -56.57 -7.41 -21.45
CA ARG A 1007 -57.27 -6.56 -20.47
C ARG A 1007 -57.14 -5.09 -20.85
N GLY A 1008 -58.29 -4.43 -21.02
CA GLY A 1008 -58.40 -3.05 -21.48
C GLY A 1008 -58.24 -2.00 -20.38
N GLY A 1009 -57.94 -0.78 -20.82
CA GLY A 1009 -57.96 0.47 -20.04
C GLY A 1009 -57.77 1.68 -20.96
N ASN A 1010 -58.67 2.66 -20.84
CA ASN A 1010 -58.90 3.83 -21.69
C ASN A 1010 -57.73 4.86 -21.71
N PRO A 1011 -57.61 5.75 -22.73
CA PRO A 1011 -56.43 6.55 -23.00
C PRO A 1011 -56.43 7.90 -22.26
N GLY A 1012 -55.30 8.28 -21.70
CA GLY A 1012 -55.04 9.60 -21.12
C GLY A 1012 -53.68 10.09 -21.62
N GLY A 1013 -53.68 11.21 -22.33
CA GLY A 1013 -52.48 11.76 -23.00
C GLY A 1013 -51.38 12.15 -22.02
N ALA A 1014 -50.14 11.88 -22.41
CA ALA A 1014 -48.97 12.49 -21.83
C ALA A 1014 -47.96 12.83 -22.93
N THR A 1015 -47.46 14.04 -22.81
CA THR A 1015 -46.52 14.80 -23.62
C THR A 1015 -45.32 13.96 -24.05
N ARG A 1016 -45.07 13.95 -25.36
CA ARG A 1016 -43.92 13.33 -26.02
C ARG A 1016 -42.67 14.16 -25.68
N GLY A 1017 -41.65 13.53 -25.08
CA GLY A 1017 -40.28 14.05 -25.05
C GLY A 1017 -39.62 14.30 -23.69
N GLN A 1018 -40.17 13.85 -22.56
CA GLN A 1018 -39.49 14.03 -21.26
C GLN A 1018 -39.78 12.87 -20.31
N LEU A 1019 -38.70 12.24 -19.80
CA LEU A 1019 -38.76 11.14 -18.83
C LEU A 1019 -39.60 11.52 -17.61
N SER A 1020 -40.46 10.61 -17.15
CA SER A 1020 -41.23 10.82 -15.92
C SER A 1020 -40.29 10.92 -14.71
N PRO A 1021 -40.57 11.76 -13.69
CA PRO A 1021 -39.78 11.82 -12.46
C PRO A 1021 -39.61 10.49 -11.73
N ASP A 1022 -40.49 9.52 -11.96
CA ASP A 1022 -40.40 8.18 -11.38
C ASP A 1022 -39.48 7.25 -12.21
N GLU A 1023 -39.44 7.43 -13.52
CA GLU A 1023 -38.53 6.72 -14.45
C GLU A 1023 -37.09 7.22 -14.29
N SER A 1024 -36.89 8.53 -14.20
CA SER A 1024 -35.56 9.12 -13.92
C SER A 1024 -34.97 8.61 -12.61
N ARG A 1025 -35.80 8.52 -11.54
CA ARG A 1025 -35.37 7.95 -10.26
C ARG A 1025 -35.09 6.44 -10.33
N GLN A 1026 -35.73 5.72 -11.25
CA GLN A 1026 -35.46 4.30 -11.48
C GLN A 1026 -34.11 4.10 -12.18
N PHE A 1027 -33.82 4.89 -13.22
CA PHE A 1027 -32.55 4.84 -13.93
C PHE A 1027 -31.38 5.32 -13.06
N GLU A 1028 -31.57 6.33 -12.23
CA GLU A 1028 -30.57 6.77 -11.25
C GLU A 1028 -30.22 5.64 -10.26
N ARG A 1029 -31.21 4.90 -9.75
CA ARG A 1029 -30.96 3.74 -8.87
C ARG A 1029 -30.23 2.61 -9.57
N GLU A 1030 -30.54 2.39 -10.85
CA GLU A 1030 -29.86 1.38 -11.66
C GLU A 1030 -28.41 1.78 -11.93
N LEU A 1031 -28.14 3.05 -12.27
CA LEU A 1031 -26.79 3.58 -12.45
C LEU A 1031 -25.96 3.50 -11.16
N SER A 1032 -26.55 3.83 -10.00
CA SER A 1032 -25.86 3.67 -8.71
C SER A 1032 -25.57 2.22 -8.35
N ARG A 1033 -26.39 1.28 -8.80
CA ARG A 1033 -26.09 -0.15 -8.67
C ARG A 1033 -24.88 -0.52 -9.54
N ARG A 1034 -24.84 -0.07 -10.79
CA ARG A 1034 -23.72 -0.34 -11.71
C ARG A 1034 -22.40 0.28 -11.23
N ARG A 1035 -22.47 1.47 -10.61
CA ARG A 1035 -21.29 2.08 -9.96
C ARG A 1035 -20.76 1.25 -8.81
N GLY A 1036 -21.65 0.65 -8.01
CA GLY A 1036 -21.27 -0.27 -6.94
C GLY A 1036 -20.54 -1.51 -7.48
N GLU A 1037 -21.12 -2.14 -8.50
CA GLU A 1037 -20.54 -3.29 -9.19
C GLU A 1037 -19.15 -2.94 -9.79
N LEU A 1038 -19.01 -1.78 -10.44
CA LEU A 1038 -17.73 -1.32 -10.99
C LEU A 1038 -16.67 -1.03 -9.92
N SER A 1039 -17.07 -0.53 -8.74
CA SER A 1039 -16.14 -0.27 -7.63
C SER A 1039 -15.63 -1.54 -6.97
N GLU A 1040 -16.46 -2.57 -6.93
CA GLU A 1040 -16.07 -3.89 -6.44
C GLU A 1040 -15.09 -4.55 -7.40
N LEU A 1041 -15.38 -4.48 -8.71
CA LEU A 1041 -14.50 -4.94 -9.78
C LEU A 1041 -13.12 -4.25 -9.75
N SER A 1042 -13.09 -2.94 -9.55
CA SER A 1042 -11.83 -2.17 -9.41
C SER A 1042 -10.98 -2.64 -8.24
N ARG A 1043 -11.60 -2.97 -7.10
CA ARG A 1043 -10.84 -3.48 -5.94
C ARG A 1043 -10.25 -4.86 -6.22
N GLN A 1044 -11.04 -5.75 -6.83
CA GLN A 1044 -10.58 -7.11 -7.17
C GLN A 1044 -9.41 -7.07 -8.17
N LEU A 1045 -9.46 -6.17 -9.16
CA LEU A 1045 -8.38 -6.04 -10.15
C LEU A 1045 -7.09 -5.45 -9.57
N ALA A 1046 -7.20 -4.54 -8.59
CA ALA A 1046 -6.03 -3.99 -7.87
C ALA A 1046 -5.32 -5.07 -7.04
N GLU A 1047 -6.08 -5.99 -6.41
CA GLU A 1047 -5.53 -7.13 -5.65
C GLU A 1047 -4.75 -8.11 -6.56
N GLU A 1048 -5.13 -8.22 -7.84
CA GLU A 1048 -4.42 -9.04 -8.85
C GLU A 1048 -3.23 -8.32 -9.52
N GLY A 1049 -2.91 -7.10 -9.08
CA GLY A 1049 -1.82 -6.29 -9.60
C GLY A 1049 -2.07 -5.68 -10.98
N ILE A 1050 -3.34 -5.53 -11.39
CA ILE A 1050 -3.72 -4.82 -12.63
C ILE A 1050 -3.86 -3.33 -12.34
N ASP A 1051 -3.42 -2.50 -13.28
CA ASP A 1051 -3.62 -1.04 -13.21
C ASP A 1051 -5.11 -0.68 -13.33
N VAL A 1052 -5.63 -0.02 -12.30
CA VAL A 1052 -7.05 0.34 -12.16
C VAL A 1052 -7.32 1.83 -12.35
N GLU A 1053 -6.30 2.63 -12.73
CA GLU A 1053 -6.45 4.09 -12.90
C GLU A 1053 -7.57 4.45 -13.90
N GLN A 1054 -7.73 3.65 -14.97
CA GLN A 1054 -8.81 3.83 -15.95
C GLN A 1054 -10.19 3.54 -15.34
N LEU A 1055 -10.33 2.53 -14.48
CA LEU A 1055 -11.60 2.21 -13.80
C LEU A 1055 -11.97 3.27 -12.77
N GLU A 1056 -11.00 3.84 -12.05
CA GLU A 1056 -11.23 4.91 -11.08
C GLU A 1056 -11.73 6.20 -11.75
N ARG A 1057 -11.21 6.52 -12.94
CA ARG A 1057 -11.74 7.62 -13.78
C ARG A 1057 -13.19 7.37 -14.19
N ILE A 1058 -13.51 6.18 -14.70
CA ILE A 1058 -14.88 5.80 -15.09
C ILE A 1058 -15.84 5.87 -13.88
N LEU A 1059 -15.40 5.47 -12.68
CA LEU A 1059 -16.16 5.58 -11.44
C LEU A 1059 -16.48 7.03 -11.06
N ALA A 1060 -15.53 7.95 -11.28
CA ALA A 1060 -15.74 9.38 -11.06
C ALA A 1060 -16.76 9.96 -12.05
N ASP A 1061 -16.72 9.53 -13.31
CA ASP A 1061 -17.64 9.97 -14.36
C ASP A 1061 -19.07 9.49 -14.11
N ILE A 1062 -19.25 8.23 -13.70
CA ILE A 1062 -20.56 7.70 -13.29
C ILE A 1062 -21.12 8.48 -12.10
N ARG A 1063 -20.27 8.82 -11.11
CA ARG A 1063 -20.67 9.65 -9.95
C ARG A 1063 -21.10 11.06 -10.38
N GLY A 1064 -20.48 11.62 -11.43
CA GLY A 1064 -20.89 12.89 -12.03
C GLY A 1064 -22.29 12.87 -12.66
N LEU A 1065 -22.72 11.70 -13.14
CA LEU A 1065 -24.02 11.46 -13.77
C LEU A 1065 -25.14 11.19 -12.76
N GLU A 1066 -24.80 10.84 -11.50
CA GLU A 1066 -25.74 10.67 -10.39
C GLU A 1066 -26.25 12.02 -9.87
N GLY A 1067 -27.34 12.52 -10.45
CA GLY A 1067 -28.01 13.73 -9.95
C GLY A 1067 -29.39 13.94 -10.58
N PRO A 1068 -30.33 14.57 -9.85
CA PRO A 1068 -31.73 14.67 -10.25
C PRO A 1068 -31.86 15.33 -11.63
N GLY A 1069 -32.26 14.52 -12.62
CA GLY A 1069 -32.50 14.98 -14.00
C GLY A 1069 -31.26 15.09 -14.90
N ARG A 1070 -30.06 14.68 -14.44
CA ARG A 1070 -28.83 14.71 -15.27
C ARG A 1070 -28.83 13.65 -16.37
N LEU A 1071 -29.35 12.45 -16.10
CA LEU A 1071 -29.57 11.41 -17.12
C LEU A 1071 -30.70 11.75 -18.10
N ALA A 1072 -31.57 12.70 -17.75
CA ALA A 1072 -32.63 13.17 -18.63
C ALA A 1072 -32.20 14.32 -19.56
N ASP A 1073 -30.99 14.87 -19.36
CA ASP A 1073 -30.39 15.91 -20.20
C ASP A 1073 -29.59 15.26 -21.35
N PRO A 1074 -29.79 15.64 -22.62
CA PRO A 1074 -29.01 15.12 -23.76
C PRO A 1074 -27.49 15.16 -23.55
N ARG A 1075 -26.96 16.12 -22.78
CA ARG A 1075 -25.53 16.19 -22.44
C ARG A 1075 -25.08 15.09 -21.48
N GLY A 1076 -25.94 14.65 -20.56
CA GLY A 1076 -25.65 13.55 -19.64
C GLY A 1076 -25.63 12.20 -20.36
N LEU A 1077 -26.52 12.01 -21.34
CA LEU A 1077 -26.54 10.83 -22.20
C LEU A 1077 -25.30 10.75 -23.11
N GLU A 1078 -24.85 11.90 -23.62
CA GLU A 1078 -23.64 11.93 -24.45
C GLU A 1078 -22.39 11.56 -23.65
N ARG A 1079 -22.25 12.01 -22.40
CA ARG A 1079 -21.17 11.60 -21.49
C ARG A 1079 -21.24 10.12 -21.11
N LEU A 1080 -22.44 9.60 -20.80
CA LEU A 1080 -22.61 8.16 -20.55
C LEU A 1080 -22.11 7.32 -21.74
N ARG A 1081 -22.35 7.78 -22.98
CA ARG A 1081 -21.92 7.06 -24.19
C ARG A 1081 -20.44 7.23 -24.53
N GLN A 1082 -19.94 8.45 -24.50
CA GLN A 1082 -18.60 8.77 -25.00
C GLN A 1082 -17.50 8.65 -23.94
N GLU A 1083 -17.82 8.85 -22.67
CA GLU A 1083 -16.84 8.82 -21.58
C GLU A 1083 -16.98 7.50 -20.79
N VAL A 1084 -18.20 7.06 -20.44
CA VAL A 1084 -18.37 5.88 -19.59
C VAL A 1084 -18.35 4.56 -20.38
N ILE A 1085 -19.23 4.40 -21.38
CA ILE A 1085 -19.35 3.13 -22.13
C ILE A 1085 -18.14 2.88 -23.03
N ALA A 1086 -17.60 3.93 -23.67
CA ALA A 1086 -16.45 3.79 -24.56
C ALA A 1086 -15.17 3.43 -23.80
N ASP A 1087 -14.87 4.11 -22.69
CA ASP A 1087 -13.66 3.84 -21.90
C ASP A 1087 -13.74 2.47 -21.23
N LEU A 1088 -14.94 2.04 -20.79
CA LEU A 1088 -15.13 0.69 -20.23
C LEU A 1088 -14.93 -0.42 -21.28
N ARG A 1089 -15.29 -0.18 -22.54
CA ARG A 1089 -15.00 -1.10 -23.66
C ARG A 1089 -13.50 -1.15 -23.99
N GLU A 1090 -12.80 -0.03 -23.90
CA GLU A 1090 -11.35 0.01 -24.08
C GLU A 1090 -10.65 -0.78 -22.97
N PHE A 1091 -11.10 -0.60 -21.73
CA PHE A 1091 -10.63 -1.37 -20.58
C PHE A 1091 -10.90 -2.87 -20.74
N GLU A 1092 -12.09 -3.28 -21.19
CA GLU A 1092 -12.40 -4.69 -21.50
C GLU A 1092 -11.42 -5.27 -22.54
N PHE A 1093 -11.06 -4.49 -23.56
CA PHE A 1093 -10.14 -4.93 -24.60
C PHE A 1093 -8.69 -5.06 -24.09
N ALA A 1094 -8.26 -4.16 -23.20
CA ALA A 1094 -6.97 -4.23 -22.52
C ALA A 1094 -6.90 -5.47 -21.61
N LEU A 1095 -7.92 -5.69 -20.77
CA LEU A 1095 -8.01 -6.85 -19.88
C LEU A 1095 -8.04 -8.18 -20.65
N ARG A 1096 -8.71 -8.22 -21.81
CA ARG A 1096 -8.69 -9.38 -22.71
C ARG A 1096 -7.31 -9.66 -23.30
N ARG A 1097 -6.53 -8.60 -23.58
CA ARG A 1097 -5.17 -8.72 -24.13
C ARG A 1097 -4.21 -9.26 -23.09
N GLU A 1098 -4.33 -8.79 -21.85
CA GLU A 1098 -3.55 -9.28 -20.70
C GLU A 1098 -3.78 -10.79 -20.49
N LEU A 1099 -5.04 -11.22 -20.51
CA LEU A 1099 -5.41 -12.64 -20.40
C LEU A 1099 -4.87 -13.50 -21.55
N ALA A 1100 -4.68 -12.92 -22.74
CA ALA A 1100 -4.17 -13.62 -23.92
C ALA A 1100 -2.64 -13.58 -24.06
N GLY A 1101 -1.95 -12.69 -23.32
CA GLY A 1101 -0.52 -12.38 -23.48
C GLY A 1101 0.43 -13.26 -22.65
N GLY A 1102 -0.08 -14.03 -21.68
CA GLY A 1102 0.72 -14.78 -20.71
C GLY A 1102 1.71 -15.81 -21.26
N GLU A 1103 1.60 -16.23 -22.52
CA GLU A 1103 2.50 -17.23 -23.14
C GLU A 1103 3.45 -16.68 -24.22
N VAL A 1104 3.33 -15.42 -24.66
CA VAL A 1104 4.12 -14.90 -25.79
C VAL A 1104 5.15 -13.85 -25.38
N GLU A 1105 5.00 -13.20 -24.23
CA GLU A 1105 5.87 -12.07 -23.84
C GLU A 1105 7.07 -12.39 -22.96
N ARG A 1106 7.39 -13.68 -22.71
CA ARG A 1106 8.59 -14.05 -21.95
C ARG A 1106 9.91 -14.10 -22.74
N TYR A 1107 9.93 -13.66 -24.02
CA TYR A 1107 11.13 -13.68 -24.85
C TYR A 1107 11.45 -12.39 -25.64
N PHE A 1108 10.82 -11.25 -25.33
CA PHE A 1108 11.14 -9.97 -26.01
C PHE A 1108 11.27 -8.76 -25.06
N SER A 1109 11.87 -8.93 -23.88
CA SER A 1109 12.33 -7.81 -23.05
C SER A 1109 13.79 -7.96 -22.60
N THR A 1110 14.68 -8.15 -23.58
CA THR A 1110 16.08 -7.68 -23.46
C THR A 1110 16.39 -6.86 -24.70
N GLY A 1111 16.26 -5.54 -24.57
CA GLY A 1111 16.42 -4.65 -25.71
C GLY A 1111 16.15 -3.18 -25.41
N ALA A 1112 16.68 -2.65 -24.30
CA ALA A 1112 16.93 -1.21 -24.12
C ALA A 1112 17.87 -0.99 -22.92
N GLU A 1113 19.07 -1.56 -22.95
CA GLU A 1113 20.19 -0.93 -22.23
C GLU A 1113 20.64 0.26 -23.06
N GLU A 1114 20.54 1.46 -22.48
CA GLU A 1114 21.07 2.69 -23.06
C GLU A 1114 22.57 2.55 -23.26
N VAL A 1115 23.00 2.55 -24.52
CA VAL A 1115 24.42 2.62 -24.88
C VAL A 1115 24.98 3.96 -24.39
N PRO A 1116 26.06 3.98 -23.59
CA PRO A 1116 26.70 5.20 -23.13
C PRO A 1116 27.04 6.14 -24.31
N PRO A 1117 26.86 7.47 -24.16
CA PRO A 1117 26.99 8.43 -25.26
C PRO A 1117 28.37 8.38 -25.96
N GLU A 1118 29.42 7.96 -25.26
CA GLU A 1118 30.78 7.80 -25.79
C GLU A 1118 30.90 6.70 -26.86
N TYR A 1119 30.05 5.66 -26.83
CA TYR A 1119 30.06 4.60 -27.85
C TYR A 1119 29.35 4.99 -29.15
N ARG A 1120 28.47 6.00 -29.10
CA ARG A 1120 27.72 6.48 -30.26
C ARG A 1120 28.64 7.24 -31.24
N GLU A 1121 29.61 7.99 -30.71
CA GLU A 1121 30.62 8.68 -31.52
C GLU A 1121 31.57 7.71 -32.24
N LEU A 1122 32.01 6.63 -31.56
CA LEU A 1122 32.89 5.62 -32.14
C LEU A 1122 32.21 4.82 -33.28
N VAL A 1123 30.91 4.56 -33.16
CA VAL A 1123 30.12 3.88 -34.20
C VAL A 1123 29.87 4.82 -35.39
N GLU A 1124 29.60 6.11 -35.16
CA GLU A 1124 29.51 7.08 -36.24
C GLU A 1124 30.85 7.21 -36.99
N GLU A 1125 31.98 7.22 -36.28
CA GLU A 1125 33.30 7.31 -36.89
C GLU A 1125 33.63 6.05 -37.72
N TYR A 1126 33.21 4.87 -37.27
CA TYR A 1126 33.31 3.60 -38.02
C TYR A 1126 32.51 3.62 -39.34
N TYR A 1127 31.27 4.12 -39.32
CA TYR A 1127 30.45 4.23 -40.55
C TYR A 1127 30.91 5.38 -41.47
N ARG A 1128 31.50 6.44 -40.91
CA ARG A 1128 32.17 7.51 -41.68
C ARG A 1128 33.43 7.02 -42.39
N ALA A 1129 34.18 6.10 -41.77
CA ALA A 1129 35.33 5.44 -42.38
C ALA A 1129 34.90 4.46 -43.49
N LEU A 1130 33.82 3.70 -43.30
CA LEU A 1130 33.29 2.79 -44.31
C LEU A 1130 32.78 3.51 -45.56
N SER A 1131 32.10 4.66 -45.37
CA SER A 1131 31.56 5.47 -46.48
C SER A 1131 32.61 6.21 -47.30
N ARG A 1132 33.85 6.37 -46.78
CA ARG A 1132 34.99 6.90 -47.53
C ARG A 1132 35.76 5.84 -48.34
N SER A 1133 35.49 4.55 -48.15
CA SER A 1133 36.13 3.45 -48.91
C SER A 1133 35.42 3.08 -50.22
N ARG A 1134 34.34 3.78 -50.58
CA ARG A 1134 33.70 3.72 -51.90
C ARG A 1134 33.72 5.09 -52.58
N ARG A 1135 34.89 5.51 -53.04
CA ARG A 1135 35.09 6.38 -54.21
C ARG A 1135 36.44 6.17 -54.84
#